data_AF-A0A817WRY9-F1
#
_entry.id   AF-A0A817WRY9-F1
#
_cell.length_a   1.000
_cell.length_b   1.000
_cell.length_c   1.000
_cell.angle_alpha   90.00
_cell.angle_beta   90.00
_cell.angle_gamma   90.00
#
_symmetry.space_group_name_H-M   'P 1'
#
loop_
_entity.id
_entity.type
_entity.pdbx_description
1 polymer ?
#
loop_
_entity_poly.entity_id
_entity_poly.type
_entity_poly.pdbx_seq_one_letter_code
_entity_poly.pdbx_strand_id
1 'polypeptide(L)'
;MLFNEPWYLSLSLFERTLACINLAAFLSSLSQWRGQIGSTGILPAYSFVRYWKERKMTFFQRPTLCLIISDSDNFLLALHWIGIICSIMAFFAIIPIGICFLGCWLCYSSLVTVSTTFMGLQMHSNLLETNMLYVLCSPFLAAQPEVFVFIQWTLLFRIMLGGAVGKYTGGDRSWKDGSAMLWHYWTQPLPNPLSPIFYRMSASIHKMETYFTYISEGIGALLCYTPQITRWISYVFFLLILLGINITGNYAHLAPLTITEMILLLNDNVWRSLIPFEFIISFLEYTSIPPYSIAWPFKLLPWICIALPYFFISLIPLWSTFREENPFSWPIFIRYSTRPLILTQSIYYNKHFQRYFLIPWNYIMNWSEYGYDLLSPIRLCGRYVKFAHMTKRRWEIIIEGSDNGSDWYEYEFKYKPSNINKRLAIVPFCHMPNLDWRLWFLPNDAARGAPPPHWFDVFLQRILDHNQAVLALLGRLPEPFRNKPPKYIRAWLYDYRFTYKREQDSKQLVEKTPPDQIGRTWYRNRVAIRIGFPVMIKASEGGGGKGIRKSTSRDDFENLFRQVQMEVRGSPIFLMKYADSCRHLEVQILADQSGQAISLFGRDCSIQRRHQKIIEEAPAVIAPSEVLEKMEKAAVRLAKMVGYVSAGTVEYLFNPNDQTFFFLELNPRLQVEHPCTEMITDVNLPACQLQVEQRDDDDDGMRKDESI
;
A
#
# COMPACT_ATOMS: atom_id res chain seq x y z
N MET A 1 -18.28 -42.88 -8.71
CA MET A 1 -17.35 -43.38 -7.68
C MET A 1 -16.86 -42.29 -6.73
N LEU A 2 -16.41 -41.11 -7.19
CA LEU A 2 -15.88 -40.05 -6.30
C LEU A 2 -16.89 -39.40 -5.32
N PHE A 3 -18.20 -39.50 -5.58
CA PHE A 3 -19.26 -38.80 -4.84
C PHE A 3 -20.31 -39.72 -4.18
N ASN A 4 -20.06 -41.02 -4.05
CA ASN A 4 -20.96 -41.94 -3.33
C ASN A 4 -20.75 -41.87 -1.79
N GLU A 5 -20.17 -40.79 -1.29
CA GLU A 5 -19.77 -40.62 0.12
C GLU A 5 -20.77 -39.69 0.84
N PRO A 6 -21.06 -39.91 2.13
CA PRO A 6 -21.86 -38.98 2.93
C PRO A 6 -21.04 -37.73 3.30
N TRP A 7 -21.67 -36.54 3.20
CA TRP A 7 -21.03 -35.24 3.38
C TRP A 7 -21.73 -34.31 4.38
N TYR A 8 -22.78 -34.77 5.07
CA TYR A 8 -23.62 -33.90 5.89
C TYR A 8 -22.89 -33.39 7.14
N LEU A 9 -22.12 -34.25 7.80
CA LEU A 9 -21.28 -33.87 8.93
C LEU A 9 -20.14 -32.96 8.48
N SER A 10 -19.46 -33.31 7.38
CA SER A 10 -18.40 -32.48 6.79
C SER A 10 -18.89 -31.07 6.43
N LEU A 11 -20.07 -30.95 5.83
CA LEU A 11 -20.69 -29.68 5.47
C LEU A 11 -21.06 -28.86 6.71
N SER A 12 -21.69 -29.48 7.70
CA SER A 12 -22.01 -28.79 8.96
C SER A 12 -20.73 -28.26 9.64
N LEU A 13 -19.66 -29.06 9.70
CA LEU A 13 -18.38 -28.62 10.25
C LEU A 13 -17.78 -27.43 9.45
N PHE A 14 -17.84 -27.49 8.11
CA PHE A 14 -17.45 -26.38 7.24
C PHE A 14 -18.27 -25.11 7.52
N GLU A 15 -19.59 -25.21 7.63
CA GLU A 15 -20.48 -24.08 7.90
C GLU A 15 -20.18 -23.42 9.25
N ARG A 16 -20.01 -24.21 10.31
CA ARG A 16 -19.70 -23.70 11.65
C ARG A 16 -18.36 -22.99 11.69
N THR A 17 -17.35 -23.58 11.08
CA THR A 17 -16.00 -22.98 11.02
C THR A 17 -16.00 -21.72 10.16
N LEU A 18 -16.67 -21.71 9.00
CA LEU A 18 -16.82 -20.52 8.16
C LEU A 18 -17.59 -19.39 8.89
N ALA A 19 -18.62 -19.72 9.67
CA ALA A 19 -19.34 -18.77 10.51
C ALA A 19 -18.41 -18.13 11.57
N CYS A 20 -17.56 -18.93 12.22
CA CYS A 20 -16.54 -18.42 13.16
C CYS A 20 -15.51 -17.51 12.47
N ILE A 21 -15.07 -17.85 11.25
CA ILE A 21 -14.15 -17.01 10.49
C ILE A 21 -14.79 -15.68 10.12
N ASN A 22 -16.05 -15.67 9.66
CA ASN A 22 -16.80 -14.44 9.39
C ASN A 22 -16.92 -13.58 10.66
N LEU A 23 -17.31 -14.17 11.79
CA LEU A 23 -17.42 -13.49 13.07
C LEU A 23 -16.09 -12.82 13.45
N ALA A 24 -14.98 -13.56 13.39
CA ALA A 24 -13.66 -13.03 13.69
C ALA A 24 -13.25 -11.92 12.72
N ALA A 25 -13.57 -12.04 11.44
CA ALA A 25 -13.28 -11.03 10.42
C ALA A 25 -14.04 -9.71 10.69
N PHE A 26 -15.31 -9.77 11.09
CA PHE A 26 -16.09 -8.60 11.47
C PHE A 26 -15.60 -7.98 12.77
N LEU A 27 -15.35 -8.76 13.82
CA LEU A 27 -14.81 -8.26 15.10
C LEU A 27 -13.43 -7.60 14.89
N SER A 28 -12.60 -8.19 14.05
CA SER A 28 -11.30 -7.64 13.68
C SER A 28 -11.43 -6.29 12.99
N SER A 29 -12.33 -6.17 12.00
CA SER A 29 -12.58 -4.91 11.29
C SER A 29 -13.22 -3.86 12.21
N LEU A 30 -14.16 -4.29 13.06
CA LEU A 30 -14.88 -3.43 14.01
C LEU A 30 -13.93 -2.73 14.99
N SER A 31 -12.83 -3.39 15.37
CA SER A 31 -11.83 -2.81 16.27
C SER A 31 -10.95 -1.72 15.63
N GLN A 32 -11.03 -1.51 14.30
CA GLN A 32 -10.11 -0.66 13.55
C GLN A 32 -10.78 0.32 12.56
N TRP A 33 -12.04 0.10 12.16
CA TRP A 33 -12.65 0.84 11.05
C TRP A 33 -12.68 2.36 11.25
N ARG A 34 -12.89 2.85 12.48
CA ARG A 34 -12.97 4.30 12.76
C ARG A 34 -11.69 5.03 12.37
N GLY A 35 -10.53 4.47 12.75
CA GLY A 35 -9.24 5.04 12.40
C GLY A 35 -8.88 4.86 10.93
N GLN A 36 -9.38 3.81 10.28
CA GLN A 36 -9.06 3.50 8.88
C GLN A 36 -9.94 4.29 7.90
N ILE A 37 -11.26 4.14 8.02
CA ILE A 37 -12.26 4.60 7.04
C ILE A 37 -13.40 5.43 7.63
N GLY A 38 -13.40 5.69 8.94
CA GLY A 38 -14.37 6.60 9.56
C GLY A 38 -14.21 8.02 9.01
N SER A 39 -15.21 8.86 9.25
CA SER A 39 -15.24 10.27 8.80
C SER A 39 -13.97 11.07 9.17
N THR A 40 -13.36 10.77 10.32
CA THR A 40 -12.11 11.38 10.80
C THR A 40 -10.88 10.50 10.62
N GLY A 41 -11.01 9.33 9.99
CA GLY A 41 -9.93 8.35 9.83
C GLY A 41 -8.84 8.79 8.83
N ILE A 42 -7.96 7.84 8.50
CA ILE A 42 -6.88 8.03 7.53
C ILE A 42 -7.45 8.21 6.12
N LEU A 43 -8.42 7.39 5.72
CA LEU A 43 -9.02 7.41 4.39
C LEU A 43 -10.55 7.29 4.51
N PRO A 44 -11.27 8.39 4.76
CA PRO A 44 -12.72 8.35 4.99
C PRO A 44 -13.49 7.66 3.86
N ALA A 45 -14.43 6.76 4.20
CA ALA A 45 -15.20 6.02 3.19
C ALA A 45 -16.00 6.95 2.26
N TYR A 46 -16.55 8.04 2.81
CA TYR A 46 -17.40 8.97 2.07
C TYR A 46 -16.68 9.62 0.88
N SER A 47 -15.37 9.84 0.96
CA SER A 47 -14.63 10.47 -0.17
C SER A 47 -14.59 9.56 -1.39
N PHE A 48 -14.43 8.24 -1.19
CA PHE A 48 -14.47 7.28 -2.29
C PHE A 48 -15.88 7.10 -2.84
N VAL A 49 -16.87 6.98 -1.94
CA VAL A 49 -18.27 6.78 -2.33
C VAL A 49 -18.79 7.96 -3.14
N ARG A 50 -18.50 9.20 -2.74
CA ARG A 50 -18.86 10.40 -3.51
C ARG A 50 -18.21 10.41 -4.89
N TYR A 51 -16.90 10.14 -4.96
CA TYR A 51 -16.17 10.05 -6.22
C TYR A 51 -16.77 9.01 -7.19
N TRP A 52 -17.22 7.87 -6.67
CA TRP A 52 -17.88 6.82 -7.46
C TRP A 52 -19.30 7.20 -7.88
N LYS A 53 -20.07 7.87 -7.01
CA LYS A 53 -21.42 8.39 -7.32
C LYS A 53 -21.37 9.43 -8.45
N GLU A 54 -20.41 10.36 -8.40
CA GLU A 54 -20.18 11.36 -9.45
C GLU A 54 -19.90 10.71 -10.82
N ARG A 55 -19.24 9.55 -10.83
CA ARG A 55 -18.94 8.76 -12.04
C ARG A 55 -20.02 7.74 -12.39
N LYS A 56 -21.15 7.75 -11.68
CA LYS A 56 -22.27 6.81 -11.87
C LYS A 56 -21.81 5.33 -11.86
N MET A 57 -20.82 5.00 -11.03
CA MET A 57 -20.36 3.63 -10.90
C MET A 57 -21.44 2.75 -10.27
N THR A 58 -21.55 1.51 -10.72
CA THR A 58 -22.57 0.56 -10.25
C THR A 58 -22.06 -0.36 -9.14
N PHE A 59 -22.98 -1.05 -8.47
CA PHE A 59 -22.63 -2.09 -7.48
C PHE A 59 -21.73 -3.19 -8.08
N PHE A 60 -21.98 -3.60 -9.32
CA PHE A 60 -21.17 -4.65 -9.97
C PHE A 60 -19.73 -4.19 -10.26
N GLN A 61 -19.50 -2.88 -10.42
CA GLN A 61 -18.16 -2.32 -10.55
C GLN A 61 -17.48 -2.08 -9.18
N ARG A 62 -18.29 -1.77 -8.15
CA ARG A 62 -17.87 -1.47 -6.79
C ARG A 62 -18.86 -2.13 -5.81
N PRO A 63 -18.62 -3.38 -5.36
CA PRO A 63 -19.60 -4.17 -4.60
C PRO A 63 -19.74 -3.68 -3.16
N THR A 64 -20.42 -2.54 -2.99
CA THR A 64 -20.69 -1.92 -1.70
C THR A 64 -22.10 -1.35 -1.61
N LEU A 65 -22.76 -1.68 -0.51
CA LEU A 65 -24.04 -1.08 -0.11
C LEU A 65 -23.88 0.41 0.19
N CYS A 66 -22.66 0.92 0.43
CA CYS A 66 -22.45 2.34 0.69
C CYS A 66 -22.80 3.23 -0.52
N LEU A 67 -22.75 2.69 -1.74
CA LEU A 67 -23.20 3.39 -2.94
C LEU A 67 -24.72 3.55 -3.00
N ILE A 68 -25.45 2.56 -2.48
CA ILE A 68 -26.90 2.43 -2.63
C ILE A 68 -27.63 3.05 -1.42
N ILE A 69 -27.11 2.82 -0.22
CA ILE A 69 -27.81 3.13 1.04
C ILE A 69 -27.21 4.38 1.70
N SER A 70 -26.00 4.31 2.25
CA SER A 70 -25.36 5.41 2.98
C SER A 70 -23.85 5.19 3.12
N ASP A 71 -23.08 6.26 3.21
CA ASP A 71 -21.64 6.25 3.51
C ASP A 71 -21.32 6.84 4.89
N SER A 72 -22.32 6.97 5.76
CA SER A 72 -22.17 7.49 7.12
C SER A 72 -21.48 6.50 8.07
N ASP A 73 -20.83 7.04 9.11
CA ASP A 73 -20.18 6.25 10.16
C ASP A 73 -21.16 5.31 10.89
N ASN A 74 -22.41 5.74 11.10
CA ASN A 74 -23.46 4.89 11.68
C ASN A 74 -23.80 3.70 10.77
N PHE A 75 -23.84 3.92 9.46
CA PHE A 75 -24.09 2.85 8.51
C PHE A 75 -22.90 1.87 8.45
N LEU A 76 -21.66 2.38 8.44
CA LEU A 76 -20.47 1.52 8.54
C LEU A 76 -20.49 0.67 9.81
N LEU A 77 -20.89 1.23 10.95
CA LEU A 77 -21.05 0.49 12.19
C LEU A 77 -22.18 -0.56 12.10
N ALA A 78 -23.30 -0.21 11.46
CA ALA A 78 -24.41 -1.14 11.25
C ALA A 78 -23.99 -2.35 10.40
N LEU A 79 -23.20 -2.16 9.33
CA LEU A 79 -22.67 -3.25 8.51
C LEU A 79 -21.87 -4.26 9.35
N HIS A 80 -21.08 -3.79 10.33
CA HIS A 80 -20.34 -4.68 11.23
C HIS A 80 -21.27 -5.49 12.12
N TRP A 81 -22.25 -4.85 12.77
CA TRP A 81 -23.17 -5.52 13.67
C TRP A 81 -24.09 -6.51 12.95
N ILE A 82 -24.60 -6.14 11.78
CA ILE A 82 -25.39 -7.06 10.94
C ILE A 82 -24.53 -8.28 10.57
N GLY A 83 -23.28 -8.07 10.13
CA GLY A 83 -22.34 -9.15 9.84
C GLY A 83 -22.07 -10.08 11.03
N ILE A 84 -21.88 -9.51 12.22
CA ILE A 84 -21.71 -10.27 13.48
C ILE A 84 -22.95 -11.12 13.78
N ILE A 85 -24.14 -10.51 13.71
CA ILE A 85 -25.40 -11.20 13.97
C ILE A 85 -25.61 -12.33 12.95
N CYS A 86 -25.42 -12.06 11.65
CA CYS A 86 -25.50 -13.09 10.61
C CYS A 86 -24.50 -14.23 10.85
N SER A 87 -23.28 -13.94 11.30
CA SER A 87 -22.28 -14.96 11.61
C SER A 87 -22.72 -15.85 12.79
N ILE A 88 -23.28 -15.26 13.85
CA ILE A 88 -23.80 -16.00 15.00
C ILE A 88 -25.02 -16.83 14.59
N MET A 89 -25.95 -16.26 13.82
CA MET A 89 -27.12 -16.97 13.31
C MET A 89 -26.74 -18.14 12.38
N ALA A 90 -25.70 -17.99 11.56
CA ALA A 90 -25.14 -19.08 10.77
C ALA A 90 -24.56 -20.19 11.64
N PHE A 91 -23.80 -19.84 12.69
CA PHE A 91 -23.21 -20.81 13.61
C PHE A 91 -24.27 -21.65 14.33
N PHE A 92 -25.40 -21.06 14.71
CA PHE A 92 -26.48 -21.80 15.37
C PHE A 92 -27.57 -22.30 14.41
N ALA A 93 -27.41 -22.07 13.10
CA ALA A 93 -28.41 -22.35 12.08
C ALA A 93 -29.83 -21.83 12.43
N ILE A 94 -29.93 -20.63 13.02
CA ILE A 94 -31.21 -20.04 13.49
C ILE A 94 -32.13 -19.71 12.31
N ILE A 95 -31.55 -19.25 11.21
CA ILE A 95 -32.21 -19.04 9.91
C ILE A 95 -31.39 -19.78 8.83
N PRO A 96 -31.90 -19.95 7.60
CA PRO A 96 -31.16 -20.63 6.55
C PRO A 96 -29.74 -20.06 6.37
N ILE A 97 -28.73 -20.92 6.50
CA ILE A 97 -27.31 -20.53 6.55
C ILE A 97 -26.89 -19.77 5.29
N GLY A 98 -27.45 -20.12 4.12
CA GLY A 98 -27.25 -19.38 2.87
C GLY A 98 -27.66 -17.91 2.97
N ILE A 99 -28.75 -17.59 3.66
CA ILE A 99 -29.20 -16.21 3.89
C ILE A 99 -28.22 -15.49 4.83
N CYS A 100 -27.75 -16.16 5.88
CA CYS A 100 -26.74 -15.59 6.78
C CYS A 100 -25.44 -15.25 6.05
N PHE A 101 -24.92 -16.16 5.22
CA PHE A 101 -23.69 -15.91 4.47
C PHE A 101 -23.86 -14.90 3.34
N LEU A 102 -25.06 -14.75 2.77
CA LEU A 102 -25.36 -13.63 1.87
C LEU A 102 -25.31 -12.29 2.62
N GLY A 103 -25.88 -12.22 3.82
CA GLY A 103 -25.79 -11.05 4.70
C GLY A 103 -24.34 -10.73 5.08
N CYS A 104 -23.55 -11.75 5.45
CA CYS A 104 -22.12 -11.60 5.71
C CYS A 104 -21.38 -11.09 4.47
N TRP A 105 -21.65 -11.66 3.30
CA TRP A 105 -21.01 -11.25 2.05
C TRP A 105 -21.32 -9.80 1.70
N LEU A 106 -22.58 -9.39 1.71
CA LEU A 106 -22.99 -8.01 1.40
C LEU A 106 -22.36 -6.99 2.36
N CYS A 107 -22.36 -7.29 3.65
CA CYS A 107 -21.78 -6.41 4.65
C CYS A 107 -20.26 -6.34 4.53
N TYR A 108 -19.59 -7.49 4.42
CA TYR A 108 -18.14 -7.55 4.37
C TYR A 108 -17.58 -7.03 3.04
N SER A 109 -18.25 -7.27 1.90
CA SER A 109 -17.85 -6.74 0.60
C SER A 109 -17.92 -5.21 0.61
N SER A 110 -18.92 -4.65 1.30
CA SER A 110 -19.08 -3.22 1.45
C SER A 110 -17.91 -2.60 2.19
N LEU A 111 -17.52 -3.19 3.34
CA LEU A 111 -16.37 -2.77 4.15
C LEU A 111 -15.04 -2.93 3.40
N VAL A 112 -14.81 -4.09 2.78
CA VAL A 112 -13.59 -4.36 2.01
C VAL A 112 -13.45 -3.41 0.82
N THR A 113 -14.55 -3.09 0.13
CA THR A 113 -14.53 -2.19 -1.04
C THR A 113 -14.16 -0.76 -0.65
N VAL A 114 -14.81 -0.19 0.37
CA VAL A 114 -14.49 1.19 0.83
C VAL A 114 -13.15 1.26 1.58
N SER A 115 -12.65 0.12 2.08
CA SER A 115 -11.37 0.01 2.79
C SER A 115 -10.28 -0.69 1.97
N THR A 116 -10.35 -0.66 0.63
CA THR A 116 -9.45 -1.46 -0.24
C THR A 116 -7.96 -1.22 0.05
N THR A 117 -7.56 -0.01 0.46
CA THR A 117 -6.16 0.27 0.82
C THR A 117 -5.65 -0.57 2.00
N PHE A 118 -6.52 -0.89 2.96
CA PHE A 118 -6.18 -1.65 4.17
C PHE A 118 -6.60 -3.13 4.09
N MET A 119 -7.76 -3.40 3.48
CA MET A 119 -8.38 -4.73 3.40
C MET A 119 -8.31 -5.35 1.99
N GLY A 120 -7.54 -4.75 1.06
CA GLY A 120 -7.37 -5.26 -0.31
C GLY A 120 -6.45 -6.49 -0.43
N LEU A 121 -6.33 -7.27 0.64
CA LEU A 121 -5.43 -8.43 0.71
C LEU A 121 -6.19 -9.73 0.37
N GLN A 122 -5.45 -10.73 -0.13
CA GLN A 122 -6.03 -11.96 -0.70
C GLN A 122 -6.95 -12.72 0.27
N MET A 123 -6.68 -12.71 1.57
CA MET A 123 -7.52 -13.39 2.58
C MET A 123 -8.96 -12.86 2.63
N HIS A 124 -9.15 -11.55 2.44
CA HIS A 124 -10.48 -10.93 2.43
C HIS A 124 -11.25 -11.30 1.17
N SER A 125 -10.57 -11.33 0.01
CA SER A 125 -11.15 -11.83 -1.23
C SER A 125 -11.53 -13.30 -1.12
N ASN A 126 -10.70 -14.12 -0.49
CA ASN A 126 -10.97 -15.54 -0.31
C ASN A 126 -12.21 -15.79 0.57
N LEU A 127 -12.36 -15.04 1.67
CA LEU A 127 -13.54 -15.14 2.53
C LEU A 127 -14.83 -14.77 1.78
N LEU A 128 -14.78 -13.70 0.98
CA LEU A 128 -15.91 -13.27 0.16
C LEU A 128 -16.27 -14.30 -0.91
N GLU A 129 -15.27 -14.85 -1.59
CA GLU A 129 -15.47 -15.88 -2.60
C GLU A 129 -16.08 -17.14 -1.98
N THR A 130 -15.55 -17.61 -0.85
CA THR A 130 -16.05 -18.78 -0.11
C THR A 130 -17.50 -18.62 0.32
N ASN A 131 -17.85 -17.46 0.91
CA ASN A 131 -19.22 -17.15 1.31
C ASN A 131 -20.17 -17.19 0.11
N MET A 132 -19.83 -16.52 -1.00
CA MET A 132 -20.75 -16.44 -2.14
C MET A 132 -20.87 -17.78 -2.87
N LEU A 133 -19.81 -18.57 -2.96
CA LEU A 133 -19.91 -19.93 -3.51
C LEU A 133 -20.85 -20.80 -2.68
N TYR A 134 -20.83 -20.66 -1.36
CA TYR A 134 -21.81 -21.34 -0.50
C TYR A 134 -23.22 -20.81 -0.75
N VAL A 135 -23.41 -19.48 -0.82
CA VAL A 135 -24.73 -18.88 -1.09
C VAL A 135 -25.34 -19.43 -2.38
N LEU A 136 -24.56 -19.46 -3.46
CA LEU A 136 -24.98 -19.99 -4.76
C LEU A 136 -25.37 -21.47 -4.67
N CYS A 137 -24.76 -22.24 -3.77
CA CYS A 137 -25.00 -23.67 -3.62
C CYS A 137 -26.05 -24.05 -2.57
N SER A 138 -26.33 -23.15 -1.65
CA SER A 138 -27.25 -23.40 -0.53
C SER A 138 -28.63 -23.93 -0.94
N PRO A 139 -29.26 -23.51 -2.08
CA PRO A 139 -30.60 -24.00 -2.43
C PRO A 139 -30.68 -25.48 -2.83
N PHE A 140 -29.54 -26.11 -3.16
CA PHE A 140 -29.48 -27.52 -3.59
C PHE A 140 -28.57 -28.36 -2.71
N LEU A 141 -27.97 -27.78 -1.66
CA LEU A 141 -26.93 -28.42 -0.85
C LEU A 141 -27.43 -29.70 -0.16
N ALA A 142 -28.68 -29.74 0.28
CA ALA A 142 -29.25 -30.92 0.94
C ALA A 142 -29.47 -32.10 -0.03
N ALA A 143 -29.73 -31.80 -1.31
CA ALA A 143 -30.01 -32.80 -2.34
C ALA A 143 -28.77 -33.23 -3.14
N GLN A 144 -27.82 -32.30 -3.36
CA GLN A 144 -26.62 -32.51 -4.15
C GLN A 144 -25.38 -31.86 -3.48
N PRO A 145 -25.01 -32.32 -2.27
CA PRO A 145 -23.85 -31.78 -1.54
C PRO A 145 -22.55 -31.90 -2.35
N GLU A 146 -22.45 -32.92 -3.22
CA GLU A 146 -21.29 -33.17 -4.08
C GLU A 146 -20.91 -32.00 -4.98
N VAL A 147 -21.90 -31.19 -5.40
CA VAL A 147 -21.69 -30.03 -6.27
C VAL A 147 -20.84 -28.99 -5.53
N PHE A 148 -21.22 -28.68 -4.28
CA PHE A 148 -20.49 -27.72 -3.47
C PHE A 148 -19.11 -28.26 -3.05
N VAL A 149 -19.02 -29.55 -2.71
CA VAL A 149 -17.74 -30.21 -2.41
C VAL A 149 -16.77 -30.07 -3.59
N PHE A 150 -17.23 -30.30 -4.82
CA PHE A 150 -16.41 -30.12 -6.01
C PHE A 150 -15.95 -28.66 -6.22
N ILE A 151 -16.86 -27.69 -6.01
CA ILE A 151 -16.55 -26.26 -6.09
C ILE A 151 -15.49 -25.87 -5.04
N GLN A 152 -15.59 -26.42 -3.83
CA GLN A 152 -14.61 -26.17 -2.76
C GLN A 152 -13.26 -26.82 -3.06
N TRP A 153 -13.24 -28.04 -3.62
CA TRP A 153 -12.00 -28.64 -4.13
C TRP A 153 -11.37 -27.78 -5.22
N THR A 154 -12.19 -27.18 -6.09
CA THR A 154 -11.72 -26.25 -7.13
C THR A 154 -11.10 -24.98 -6.54
N LEU A 155 -11.75 -24.36 -5.55
CA LEU A 155 -11.22 -23.20 -4.85
C LEU A 155 -9.89 -23.54 -4.17
N LEU A 156 -9.86 -24.62 -3.38
CA LEU A 156 -8.67 -25.07 -2.65
C LEU A 156 -7.52 -25.44 -3.59
N PHE A 157 -7.81 -26.17 -4.67
CA PHE A 157 -6.86 -26.47 -5.74
C PHE A 157 -6.22 -25.20 -6.28
N ARG A 158 -7.02 -24.18 -6.61
CA ARG A 158 -6.51 -22.91 -7.14
C ARG A 158 -5.67 -22.16 -6.11
N ILE A 159 -6.08 -22.12 -4.84
CA ILE A 159 -5.34 -21.44 -3.77
C ILE A 159 -3.97 -22.09 -3.57
N MET A 160 -3.93 -23.42 -3.49
CA MET A 160 -2.71 -24.16 -3.21
C MET A 160 -1.79 -24.19 -4.43
N LEU A 161 -2.31 -24.57 -5.60
CA LEU A 161 -1.52 -24.61 -6.82
C LEU A 161 -1.04 -23.21 -7.24
N GLY A 162 -1.87 -22.17 -7.06
CA GLY A 162 -1.48 -20.78 -7.32
C GLY A 162 -0.30 -20.34 -6.46
N GLY A 163 -0.20 -20.86 -5.23
CA GLY A 163 0.97 -20.72 -4.36
C GLY A 163 2.23 -21.31 -4.99
N ALA A 164 2.19 -22.60 -5.38
CA ALA A 164 3.35 -23.28 -5.97
C ALA A 164 3.77 -22.67 -7.31
N VAL A 165 2.79 -22.43 -8.20
CA VAL A 165 3.03 -21.83 -9.52
C VAL A 165 3.64 -20.45 -9.38
N GLY A 166 3.09 -19.59 -8.51
CA GLY A 166 3.63 -18.25 -8.30
C GLY A 166 5.06 -18.25 -7.76
N LYS A 167 5.42 -19.21 -6.90
CA LYS A 167 6.81 -19.38 -6.41
C LYS A 167 7.76 -19.84 -7.52
N TYR A 168 7.29 -20.68 -8.44
CA TYR A 168 8.08 -21.17 -9.56
C TYR A 168 8.28 -20.10 -10.64
N THR A 169 7.21 -19.40 -11.02
CA THR A 169 7.21 -18.42 -12.11
C THR A 169 7.63 -17.01 -11.66
N GLY A 170 7.59 -16.71 -10.37
CA GLY A 170 7.97 -15.40 -9.81
C GLY A 170 9.44 -15.01 -9.98
N GLY A 171 10.30 -15.85 -10.56
CA GLY A 171 11.68 -15.48 -10.93
C GLY A 171 12.66 -15.31 -9.76
N ASP A 172 12.23 -15.47 -8.50
CA ASP A 172 13.13 -15.45 -7.35
C ASP A 172 13.97 -16.74 -7.28
N ARG A 173 15.29 -16.57 -7.36
CA ARG A 173 16.25 -17.69 -7.31
C ARG A 173 16.18 -18.48 -6.01
N SER A 174 15.78 -17.86 -4.91
CA SER A 174 15.75 -18.47 -3.58
C SER A 174 14.79 -19.67 -3.51
N TRP A 175 13.73 -19.64 -4.32
CA TRP A 175 12.83 -20.77 -4.44
C TRP A 175 13.43 -21.92 -5.28
N LYS A 176 14.28 -21.61 -6.27
CA LYS A 176 14.89 -22.61 -7.17
C LYS A 176 16.09 -23.32 -6.53
N ASP A 177 16.88 -22.61 -5.73
CA ASP A 177 18.06 -23.15 -5.04
C ASP A 177 17.73 -23.81 -3.68
N GLY A 178 16.48 -23.66 -3.20
CA GLY A 178 16.01 -24.21 -1.94
C GLY A 178 16.33 -23.34 -0.72
N SER A 179 16.73 -22.09 -0.90
CA SER A 179 17.10 -21.17 0.19
C SER A 179 15.95 -20.28 0.68
N ALA A 180 14.76 -20.34 0.09
CA ALA A 180 13.65 -19.43 0.39
C ALA A 180 13.30 -19.35 1.88
N MET A 181 13.23 -20.50 2.56
CA MET A 181 12.88 -20.56 3.98
C MET A 181 13.98 -20.05 4.93
N LEU A 182 15.22 -19.85 4.45
CA LEU A 182 16.26 -19.14 5.23
C LEU A 182 15.88 -17.68 5.52
N TRP A 183 15.07 -17.09 4.65
CA TRP A 183 14.68 -15.69 4.72
C TRP A 183 13.31 -15.51 5.40
N HIS A 184 12.38 -16.43 5.14
CA HIS A 184 10.97 -16.31 5.49
C HIS A 184 10.71 -15.88 6.94
N TYR A 185 11.26 -16.60 7.92
CA TYR A 185 10.86 -16.47 9.32
C TYR A 185 11.14 -15.11 9.96
N TRP A 186 12.17 -14.40 9.48
CA TRP A 186 12.50 -13.07 9.99
C TRP A 186 11.96 -11.94 9.10
N THR A 187 11.74 -12.18 7.80
CA THR A 187 11.23 -11.14 6.89
C THR A 187 9.72 -11.17 6.67
N GLN A 188 9.02 -12.20 7.16
CA GLN A 188 7.56 -12.31 7.11
C GLN A 188 6.82 -11.12 7.74
N PRO A 189 5.53 -10.87 7.40
CA PRO A 189 4.81 -9.66 7.80
C PRO A 189 4.87 -9.36 9.29
N LEU A 190 4.37 -10.30 10.09
CA LEU A 190 4.22 -10.17 11.53
C LEU A 190 4.77 -11.43 12.21
N PRO A 191 6.09 -11.49 12.45
CA PRO A 191 6.69 -12.61 13.17
C PRO A 191 6.16 -12.65 14.61
N ASN A 192 6.05 -13.85 15.15
CA ASN A 192 5.60 -14.11 16.52
C ASN A 192 6.78 -14.61 17.39
N PRO A 193 6.60 -14.87 18.69
CA PRO A 193 7.69 -15.33 19.56
C PRO A 193 8.42 -16.60 19.13
N LEU A 194 7.82 -17.46 18.31
CA LEU A 194 8.42 -18.71 17.85
C LEU A 194 9.23 -18.53 16.56
N SER A 195 9.00 -17.46 15.77
CA SER A 195 9.75 -17.23 14.52
C SER A 195 11.27 -17.23 14.69
N PRO A 196 11.87 -16.62 15.74
CA PRO A 196 13.31 -16.67 15.96
C PRO A 196 13.86 -18.07 16.27
N ILE A 197 13.02 -18.98 16.77
CA ILE A 197 13.42 -20.38 17.00
C ILE A 197 13.52 -21.10 15.66
N PHE A 198 12.49 -20.96 14.81
CA PHE A 198 12.49 -21.55 13.47
C PHE A 198 13.60 -20.97 12.58
N TYR A 199 13.83 -19.66 12.64
CA TYR A 199 14.94 -19.01 11.93
C TYR A 199 16.33 -19.61 12.24
N ARG A 200 16.52 -20.17 13.45
CA ARG A 200 17.79 -20.75 13.89
C ARG A 200 17.96 -22.22 13.52
N MET A 201 16.97 -22.82 12.83
CA MET A 201 17.11 -24.18 12.32
C MET A 201 18.22 -24.26 11.26
N SER A 202 18.73 -25.46 11.02
CA SER A 202 19.84 -25.63 10.08
C SER A 202 19.40 -25.32 8.65
N ALA A 203 20.34 -24.88 7.81
CA ALA A 203 20.07 -24.62 6.40
C ALA A 203 19.51 -25.84 5.65
N SER A 204 19.88 -27.06 6.07
CA SER A 204 19.34 -28.30 5.55
C SER A 204 17.85 -28.47 5.86
N ILE A 205 17.41 -28.10 7.07
CA ILE A 205 15.99 -28.12 7.45
C ILE A 205 15.22 -27.11 6.60
N HIS A 206 15.71 -25.88 6.47
CA HIS A 206 15.07 -24.85 5.63
C HIS A 206 14.98 -25.24 4.16
N LYS A 207 16.00 -25.94 3.65
CA LYS A 207 15.96 -26.50 2.30
C LYS A 207 14.86 -27.55 2.15
N MET A 208 14.72 -28.43 3.15
CA MET A 208 13.64 -29.41 3.20
C MET A 208 12.26 -28.74 3.27
N GLU A 209 12.08 -27.71 4.10
CA GLU A 209 10.83 -26.93 4.18
C GLU A 209 10.47 -26.26 2.84
N THR A 210 11.48 -25.75 2.13
CA THR A 210 11.29 -25.14 0.80
C THR A 210 10.75 -26.16 -0.21
N TYR A 211 11.33 -27.36 -0.27
CA TYR A 211 10.82 -28.42 -1.14
C TYR A 211 9.47 -28.97 -0.68
N PHE A 212 9.27 -29.12 0.63
CA PHE A 212 8.01 -29.56 1.20
C PHE A 212 6.87 -28.60 0.85
N THR A 213 7.16 -27.29 0.79
CA THR A 213 6.21 -26.28 0.31
C THR A 213 5.77 -26.54 -1.13
N TYR A 214 6.71 -26.80 -2.04
CA TYR A 214 6.39 -27.15 -3.43
C TYR A 214 5.62 -28.45 -3.58
N ILE A 215 6.02 -29.50 -2.85
CA ILE A 215 5.35 -30.80 -2.89
C ILE A 215 3.91 -30.65 -2.40
N SER A 216 3.72 -29.99 -1.28
CA SER A 216 2.40 -29.82 -0.69
C SER A 216 1.52 -28.93 -1.56
N GLU A 217 1.95 -27.71 -1.88
CA GLU A 217 1.15 -26.77 -2.68
C GLU A 217 0.96 -27.22 -4.14
N GLY A 218 1.91 -27.96 -4.71
CA GLY A 218 1.85 -28.45 -6.09
C GLY A 218 1.21 -29.84 -6.22
N ILE A 219 1.89 -30.88 -5.74
CA ILE A 219 1.40 -32.27 -5.83
C ILE A 219 0.16 -32.45 -4.96
N GLY A 220 0.16 -31.92 -3.73
CA GLY A 220 -1.00 -32.00 -2.85
C GLY A 220 -2.26 -31.36 -3.45
N ALA A 221 -2.11 -30.27 -4.24
CA ALA A 221 -3.24 -29.68 -4.96
C ALA A 221 -3.83 -30.65 -6.00
N LEU A 222 -3.00 -31.29 -6.82
CA LEU A 222 -3.46 -32.25 -7.84
C LEU A 222 -4.22 -33.44 -7.23
N LEU A 223 -3.80 -33.87 -6.04
CA LEU A 223 -4.41 -34.98 -5.32
C LEU A 223 -5.82 -34.66 -4.78
N CYS A 224 -6.27 -33.41 -4.76
CA CYS A 224 -7.63 -33.04 -4.31
C CYS A 224 -8.74 -33.73 -5.12
N TYR A 225 -8.50 -34.04 -6.40
CA TYR A 225 -9.49 -34.67 -7.29
C TYR A 225 -9.35 -36.20 -7.41
N THR A 226 -8.47 -36.80 -6.61
CA THR A 226 -8.18 -38.25 -6.67
C THR A 226 -9.04 -39.04 -5.66
N PRO A 227 -8.95 -40.39 -5.63
CA PRO A 227 -9.66 -41.19 -4.65
C PRO A 227 -9.36 -40.82 -3.19
N GLN A 228 -10.23 -41.26 -2.28
CA GLN A 228 -10.26 -40.80 -0.89
C GLN A 228 -8.91 -40.90 -0.15
N ILE A 229 -8.21 -42.04 -0.24
CA ILE A 229 -6.93 -42.26 0.45
C ILE A 229 -5.87 -41.25 0.04
N THR A 230 -5.77 -40.92 -1.25
CA THR A 230 -4.80 -39.94 -1.74
C THR A 230 -5.22 -38.50 -1.44
N ARG A 231 -6.53 -38.20 -1.31
CA ARG A 231 -6.98 -36.90 -0.76
C ARG A 231 -6.58 -36.70 0.69
N TRP A 232 -6.52 -37.75 1.50
CA TRP A 232 -6.05 -37.64 2.88
C TRP A 232 -4.59 -37.18 2.95
N ILE A 233 -3.77 -37.62 1.99
CA ILE A 233 -2.38 -37.15 1.87
C ILE A 233 -2.36 -35.64 1.61
N SER A 234 -3.20 -35.12 0.69
CA SER A 234 -3.36 -33.67 0.48
C SER A 234 -3.75 -32.96 1.78
N TYR A 235 -4.75 -33.48 2.50
CA TYR A 235 -5.22 -32.89 3.75
C TYR A 235 -4.08 -32.76 4.76
N VAL A 236 -3.30 -33.83 4.96
CA VAL A 236 -2.16 -33.81 5.90
C VAL A 236 -1.07 -32.84 5.44
N PHE A 237 -0.71 -32.86 4.15
CA PHE A 237 0.31 -31.95 3.61
C PHE A 237 -0.08 -30.47 3.78
N PHE A 238 -1.34 -30.14 3.45
CA PHE A 238 -1.87 -28.79 3.63
C PHE A 238 -1.92 -28.40 5.11
N LEU A 239 -2.44 -29.27 5.97
CA LEU A 239 -2.55 -29.02 7.40
C LEU A 239 -1.17 -28.73 8.02
N LEU A 240 -0.14 -29.52 7.68
CA LEU A 240 1.22 -29.31 8.20
C LEU A 240 1.79 -27.94 7.82
N ILE A 241 1.61 -27.51 6.56
CA ILE A 241 2.04 -26.17 6.14
C ILE A 241 1.24 -25.08 6.85
N LEU A 242 -0.08 -25.20 6.91
CA LEU A 242 -0.96 -24.18 7.49
C LEU A 242 -0.73 -24.05 9.00
N LEU A 243 -0.47 -25.16 9.71
CA LEU A 243 -0.05 -25.14 11.11
C LEU A 243 1.32 -24.50 11.28
N GLY A 244 2.30 -24.86 10.44
CA GLY A 244 3.63 -24.24 10.46
C GLY A 244 3.56 -22.72 10.29
N ILE A 245 2.76 -22.26 9.33
CA ILE A 245 2.51 -20.83 9.07
C ILE A 245 1.89 -20.14 10.30
N ASN A 246 0.85 -20.72 10.92
CA ASN A 246 0.21 -20.14 12.10
C ASN A 246 1.10 -20.14 13.34
N ILE A 247 1.89 -21.19 13.54
CA ILE A 247 2.79 -21.33 14.70
C ILE A 247 3.96 -20.37 14.57
N THR A 248 4.40 -20.03 13.35
CA THR A 248 5.59 -19.22 13.13
C THR A 248 5.31 -17.78 12.75
N GLY A 249 4.09 -17.40 12.37
CA GLY A 249 3.75 -16.03 12.03
C GLY A 249 2.28 -15.69 12.20
N ASN A 250 1.97 -14.40 12.25
CA ASN A 250 0.63 -13.90 12.48
C ASN A 250 -0.10 -13.60 11.15
N TYR A 251 -0.60 -14.65 10.50
CA TYR A 251 -1.30 -14.60 9.20
C TYR A 251 -2.80 -14.37 9.27
N ALA A 252 -3.28 -13.88 10.42
CA ALA A 252 -4.70 -13.61 10.68
C ALA A 252 -5.59 -14.82 10.35
N HIS A 253 -6.71 -14.60 9.64
CA HIS A 253 -7.62 -15.66 9.24
C HIS A 253 -7.24 -16.34 7.93
N LEU A 254 -6.09 -16.04 7.30
CA LEU A 254 -5.69 -16.68 6.04
C LEU A 254 -5.58 -18.20 6.17
N ALA A 255 -4.79 -18.67 7.14
CA ALA A 255 -4.58 -20.09 7.33
C ALA A 255 -5.79 -20.79 7.98
N PRO A 256 -6.47 -20.23 8.99
CA PRO A 256 -7.74 -20.76 9.49
C PRO A 256 -8.84 -20.89 8.42
N LEU A 257 -8.92 -19.95 7.48
CA LEU A 257 -9.86 -20.04 6.35
C LEU A 257 -9.49 -21.19 5.41
N THR A 258 -8.21 -21.35 5.04
CA THR A 258 -7.80 -22.50 4.21
C THR A 258 -7.97 -23.84 4.93
N ILE A 259 -7.81 -23.87 6.26
CA ILE A 259 -8.16 -25.04 7.10
C ILE A 259 -9.66 -25.34 7.02
N THR A 260 -10.50 -24.31 7.00
CA THR A 260 -11.95 -24.45 6.81
C THR A 260 -12.26 -25.06 5.44
N GLU A 261 -11.65 -24.55 4.37
CA GLU A 261 -11.85 -25.02 2.99
C GLU A 261 -11.44 -26.49 2.80
N MET A 262 -10.39 -26.95 3.48
CA MET A 262 -9.94 -28.34 3.38
C MET A 262 -10.77 -29.34 4.20
N ILE A 263 -11.71 -28.90 5.03
CA ILE A 263 -12.60 -29.80 5.79
C ILE A 263 -13.30 -30.80 4.86
N LEU A 264 -13.68 -30.32 3.67
CA LEU A 264 -14.40 -31.10 2.66
C LEU A 264 -13.49 -32.03 1.84
N LEU A 265 -12.20 -32.13 2.14
CA LEU A 265 -11.36 -33.23 1.62
C LEU A 265 -11.65 -34.56 2.35
N LEU A 266 -12.19 -34.47 3.56
CA LEU A 266 -12.56 -35.60 4.41
C LEU A 266 -14.09 -35.73 4.48
N ASN A 267 -14.60 -36.94 4.34
CA ASN A 267 -16.03 -37.24 4.41
C ASN A 267 -16.49 -37.53 5.85
N ASP A 268 -17.80 -37.76 6.02
CA ASP A 268 -18.41 -37.95 7.33
C ASP A 268 -17.78 -39.11 8.12
N ASN A 269 -17.44 -40.22 7.45
CA ASN A 269 -16.86 -41.40 8.11
C ASN A 269 -15.53 -41.08 8.81
N VAL A 270 -14.70 -40.25 8.18
CA VAL A 270 -13.43 -39.81 8.75
C VAL A 270 -13.67 -38.87 9.93
N TRP A 271 -14.56 -37.89 9.78
CA TRP A 271 -14.85 -36.94 10.86
C TRP A 271 -15.47 -37.59 12.08
N ARG A 272 -16.38 -38.56 11.91
CA ARG A 272 -16.92 -39.37 13.03
C ARG A 272 -15.82 -40.12 13.78
N SER A 273 -14.78 -40.56 13.08
CA SER A 273 -13.65 -41.26 13.70
C SER A 273 -12.69 -40.30 14.43
N LEU A 274 -12.64 -39.02 14.01
CA LEU A 274 -11.73 -38.02 14.56
C LEU A 274 -12.33 -37.18 15.69
N ILE A 275 -13.66 -37.01 15.72
CA ILE A 275 -14.36 -36.23 16.74
C ILE A 275 -14.76 -37.18 17.88
N PRO A 276 -14.09 -37.11 19.05
CA PRO A 276 -14.25 -38.12 20.10
C PRO A 276 -15.53 -37.94 20.94
N PHE A 277 -16.29 -36.87 20.73
CA PHE A 277 -17.43 -36.50 21.56
C PHE A 277 -18.75 -36.57 20.79
N GLU A 278 -19.59 -37.55 21.11
CA GLU A 278 -20.90 -37.77 20.47
C GLU A 278 -21.86 -36.58 20.56
N PHE A 279 -21.79 -35.79 21.63
CA PHE A 279 -22.63 -34.60 21.75
C PHE A 279 -22.28 -33.52 20.71
N ILE A 280 -21.00 -33.43 20.29
CA ILE A 280 -20.57 -32.50 19.25
C ILE A 280 -21.11 -32.97 17.89
N ILE A 281 -21.00 -34.28 17.61
CA ILE A 281 -21.54 -34.88 16.40
C ILE A 281 -23.06 -34.64 16.34
N SER A 282 -23.77 -34.90 17.44
CA SER A 282 -25.21 -34.69 17.56
C SER A 282 -25.62 -33.23 17.32
N PHE A 283 -24.86 -32.26 17.88
CA PHE A 283 -25.10 -30.84 17.64
C PHE A 283 -24.93 -30.45 16.16
N LEU A 284 -23.87 -30.95 15.53
CA LEU A 284 -23.59 -30.67 14.11
C LEU A 284 -24.65 -31.28 13.19
N GLU A 285 -25.12 -32.48 13.51
CA GLU A 285 -26.12 -33.20 12.70
C GLU A 285 -27.53 -32.68 12.88
N TYR A 286 -27.92 -32.26 14.09
CA TYR A 286 -29.26 -31.73 14.36
C TYR A 286 -29.63 -30.57 13.42
N THR A 287 -28.63 -29.80 13.01
CA THR A 287 -28.80 -28.60 12.19
C THR A 287 -28.70 -28.85 10.68
N SER A 288 -28.42 -30.07 10.23
CA SER A 288 -28.34 -30.38 8.81
C SER A 288 -29.74 -30.59 8.23
N ILE A 289 -29.98 -30.00 7.05
CA ILE A 289 -31.25 -30.15 6.35
C ILE A 289 -31.36 -31.60 5.87
N PRO A 290 -32.48 -32.30 6.12
CA PRO A 290 -32.63 -33.68 5.68
C PRO A 290 -32.49 -33.82 4.16
N PRO A 291 -31.87 -34.90 3.66
CA PRO A 291 -31.76 -35.16 2.24
C PRO A 291 -33.13 -35.17 1.57
N TYR A 292 -33.24 -34.57 0.39
CA TYR A 292 -34.39 -34.76 -0.49
C TYR A 292 -33.93 -35.08 -1.90
N SER A 293 -34.79 -35.77 -2.68
CA SER A 293 -34.47 -36.16 -4.05
C SER A 293 -34.92 -35.10 -5.04
N ILE A 294 -34.01 -34.70 -5.94
CA ILE A 294 -34.34 -33.92 -7.14
C ILE A 294 -34.61 -34.86 -8.31
N ALA A 295 -35.66 -34.60 -9.10
CA ALA A 295 -35.98 -35.38 -10.29
C ALA A 295 -34.91 -35.21 -11.39
N TRP A 296 -34.65 -36.27 -12.16
CA TRP A 296 -33.93 -36.13 -13.42
C TRP A 296 -34.82 -35.37 -14.43
N PRO A 297 -34.33 -34.38 -15.22
CA PRO A 297 -32.93 -34.00 -15.47
C PRO A 297 -32.38 -32.86 -14.58
N PHE A 298 -33.17 -32.33 -13.64
CA PHE A 298 -32.80 -31.16 -12.82
C PHE A 298 -31.56 -31.40 -11.94
N LYS A 299 -31.18 -32.66 -11.69
CA LYS A 299 -29.90 -33.03 -11.07
C LYS A 299 -28.65 -32.52 -11.81
N LEU A 300 -28.75 -32.25 -13.11
CA LEU A 300 -27.63 -31.73 -13.90
C LEU A 300 -27.52 -30.20 -13.84
N LEU A 301 -28.57 -29.50 -13.39
CA LEU A 301 -28.64 -28.05 -13.46
C LEU A 301 -27.56 -27.37 -12.60
N PRO A 302 -27.33 -27.74 -11.32
CA PRO A 302 -26.26 -27.11 -10.53
C PRO A 302 -24.86 -27.38 -11.10
N TRP A 303 -24.65 -28.54 -11.71
CA TRP A 303 -23.39 -28.89 -12.37
C TRP A 303 -23.13 -28.01 -13.58
N ILE A 304 -24.12 -27.86 -14.47
CA ILE A 304 -23.98 -27.12 -15.73
C ILE A 304 -23.98 -25.61 -15.50
N CYS A 305 -24.79 -25.10 -14.56
CA CYS A 305 -24.95 -23.66 -14.35
C CYS A 305 -23.96 -23.06 -13.36
N ILE A 306 -23.37 -23.86 -12.46
CA ILE A 306 -22.53 -23.34 -11.36
C ILE A 306 -21.16 -24.03 -11.35
N ALA A 307 -21.11 -25.35 -11.12
CA ALA A 307 -19.83 -26.04 -10.87
C ALA A 307 -18.88 -26.02 -12.08
N LEU A 308 -19.36 -26.40 -13.26
CA LEU A 308 -18.54 -26.42 -14.47
C LEU A 308 -18.11 -25.02 -14.92
N PRO A 309 -19.01 -24.01 -15.02
CA PRO A 309 -18.61 -22.64 -15.31
C PRO A 309 -17.58 -22.11 -14.31
N TYR A 310 -17.82 -22.30 -13.00
CA TYR A 310 -16.88 -21.87 -11.98
C TYR A 310 -15.52 -22.57 -12.12
N PHE A 311 -15.49 -23.87 -12.41
CA PHE A 311 -14.24 -24.60 -12.65
C PHE A 311 -13.40 -23.96 -13.75
N PHE A 312 -13.97 -23.73 -14.94
CA PHE A 312 -13.21 -23.14 -16.04
C PHE A 312 -12.82 -21.68 -15.79
N ILE A 313 -13.73 -20.86 -15.24
CA ILE A 313 -13.44 -19.47 -14.87
C ILE A 313 -12.33 -19.40 -13.81
N SER A 314 -12.35 -20.31 -12.84
CA SER A 314 -11.34 -20.42 -11.77
C SER A 314 -9.95 -20.76 -12.29
N LEU A 315 -9.83 -21.40 -13.46
CA LEU A 315 -8.54 -21.67 -14.08
C LEU A 315 -7.90 -20.43 -14.73
N ILE A 316 -8.65 -19.37 -15.04
CA ILE A 316 -8.13 -18.18 -15.73
C ILE A 316 -6.98 -17.48 -14.96
N PRO A 317 -7.06 -17.23 -13.64
CA PRO A 317 -5.93 -16.71 -12.86
C PRO A 317 -4.66 -17.57 -12.90
N LEU A 318 -4.81 -18.89 -12.96
CA LEU A 318 -3.68 -19.81 -13.10
C LEU A 318 -3.13 -19.75 -14.53
N TRP A 319 -4.00 -19.85 -15.54
CA TRP A 319 -3.64 -19.79 -16.95
C TRP A 319 -2.92 -18.50 -17.34
N SER A 320 -3.43 -17.36 -16.88
CA SER A 320 -2.81 -16.04 -17.11
C SER A 320 -1.40 -15.93 -16.53
N THR A 321 -1.08 -16.67 -15.46
CA THR A 321 0.29 -16.74 -14.92
C THR A 321 1.28 -17.37 -15.90
N PHE A 322 0.78 -18.14 -16.86
CA PHE A 322 1.56 -18.79 -17.91
C PHE A 322 1.41 -18.12 -19.28
N ARG A 323 0.57 -17.09 -19.45
CA ARG A 323 0.30 -16.49 -20.78
C ARG A 323 1.50 -15.80 -21.43
N GLU A 324 2.45 -15.30 -20.62
CA GLU A 324 3.67 -14.66 -21.14
C GLU A 324 4.70 -15.67 -21.66
N GLU A 325 4.57 -16.96 -21.31
CA GLU A 325 5.39 -18.05 -21.83
C GLU A 325 4.48 -19.15 -22.36
N ASN A 326 4.34 -19.28 -23.68
CA ASN A 326 3.64 -20.40 -24.29
C ASN A 326 4.01 -21.70 -23.55
N PRO A 327 3.05 -22.45 -22.97
CA PRO A 327 3.39 -23.64 -22.19
C PRO A 327 4.15 -24.70 -23.02
N PHE A 328 4.04 -24.64 -24.36
CA PHE A 328 4.83 -25.46 -25.29
C PHE A 328 6.25 -24.93 -25.57
N SER A 329 6.61 -23.73 -25.06
CA SER A 329 7.96 -23.16 -25.13
C SER A 329 8.75 -23.32 -23.82
N TRP A 330 8.28 -24.13 -22.86
CA TRP A 330 8.98 -24.32 -21.60
C TRP A 330 10.28 -25.12 -21.75
N PRO A 331 11.33 -24.81 -20.96
CA PRO A 331 12.59 -25.56 -20.95
C PRO A 331 12.44 -27.05 -20.65
N ILE A 332 11.38 -27.53 -19.99
CA ILE A 332 11.20 -28.98 -19.81
C ILE A 332 10.83 -29.70 -21.11
N PHE A 333 10.20 -28.99 -22.06
CA PHE A 333 9.93 -29.44 -23.43
C PHE A 333 11.10 -29.19 -24.39
N ILE A 334 12.00 -28.24 -24.06
CA ILE A 334 13.13 -27.82 -24.91
C ILE A 334 14.48 -28.45 -24.49
N ARG A 335 14.72 -28.71 -23.20
CA ARG A 335 16.07 -28.97 -22.64
C ARG A 335 16.43 -30.45 -22.48
N TYR A 336 15.46 -31.37 -22.59
CA TYR A 336 15.68 -32.81 -22.48
C TYR A 336 15.56 -33.57 -23.80
N SER A 337 15.82 -32.87 -24.90
CA SER A 337 15.48 -33.40 -26.20
C SER A 337 16.41 -32.80 -27.24
N THR A 338 17.38 -33.61 -27.63
CA THR A 338 17.93 -33.58 -28.99
C THR A 338 16.93 -34.18 -30.01
N ARG A 339 15.69 -34.47 -29.58
CA ARG A 339 14.53 -34.89 -30.41
C ARG A 339 13.13 -34.45 -29.88
N PRO A 340 12.79 -33.17 -29.68
CA PRO A 340 11.42 -32.80 -29.32
C PRO A 340 10.67 -32.31 -30.57
N LEU A 341 9.39 -32.69 -30.67
CA LEU A 341 8.35 -31.83 -31.25
C LEU A 341 8.19 -31.75 -32.79
N ILE A 342 8.58 -32.73 -33.61
CA ILE A 342 7.83 -32.94 -34.87
C ILE A 342 6.40 -33.36 -34.53
N LEU A 343 6.20 -34.15 -33.46
CA LEU A 343 4.89 -34.64 -33.04
C LEU A 343 3.96 -33.51 -32.56
N THR A 344 4.42 -32.52 -31.81
CA THR A 344 3.53 -31.46 -31.28
C THR A 344 3.28 -30.32 -32.26
N GLN A 345 4.22 -29.95 -33.13
CA GLN A 345 3.90 -29.06 -34.25
C GLN A 345 2.96 -29.76 -35.23
N SER A 346 3.21 -31.03 -35.56
CA SER A 346 2.29 -31.78 -36.42
C SER A 346 0.93 -32.01 -35.77
N ILE A 347 0.83 -32.26 -34.45
CA ILE A 347 -0.43 -32.33 -33.70
C ILE A 347 -1.10 -30.95 -33.66
N TYR A 348 -0.36 -29.88 -33.36
CA TYR A 348 -0.90 -28.53 -33.31
C TYR A 348 -1.45 -28.10 -34.68
N TYR A 349 -0.75 -28.37 -35.78
CA TYR A 349 -1.24 -28.06 -37.14
C TYR A 349 -2.13 -29.16 -37.74
N ASN A 350 -2.39 -30.26 -37.02
CA ASN A 350 -3.30 -31.31 -37.46
C ASN A 350 -4.73 -30.76 -37.53
N LYS A 351 -5.37 -30.83 -38.70
CA LYS A 351 -6.73 -30.30 -38.92
C LYS A 351 -7.78 -30.93 -38.00
N HIS A 352 -7.64 -32.21 -37.65
CA HIS A 352 -8.55 -32.87 -36.71
C HIS A 352 -8.33 -32.39 -35.28
N PHE A 353 -7.08 -32.26 -34.82
CA PHE A 353 -6.78 -31.72 -33.49
C PHE A 353 -7.25 -30.26 -33.35
N GLN A 354 -6.99 -29.44 -34.38
CA GLN A 354 -7.49 -28.07 -34.46
C GLN A 354 -9.02 -28.02 -34.36
N ARG A 355 -9.72 -28.81 -35.18
CA ARG A 355 -11.18 -28.81 -35.26
C ARG A 355 -11.88 -29.34 -34.01
N TYR A 356 -11.41 -30.47 -33.48
CA TYR A 356 -12.12 -31.20 -32.42
C TYR A 356 -11.62 -30.89 -31.01
N PHE A 357 -10.44 -30.29 -30.85
CA PHE A 357 -9.87 -29.99 -29.54
C PHE A 357 -9.53 -28.51 -29.38
N LEU A 358 -8.69 -27.95 -30.25
CA LEU A 358 -8.17 -26.59 -30.05
C LEU A 358 -9.24 -25.49 -30.21
N ILE A 359 -10.08 -25.57 -31.25
CA ILE A 359 -11.16 -24.59 -31.48
C ILE A 359 -12.17 -24.60 -30.32
N PRO A 360 -12.73 -25.76 -29.91
CA PRO A 360 -13.61 -25.82 -28.73
C PRO A 360 -12.92 -25.34 -27.44
N TRP A 361 -11.67 -25.73 -27.21
CA TRP A 361 -10.89 -25.28 -26.06
C TRP A 361 -10.74 -23.75 -26.02
N ASN A 362 -10.36 -23.13 -27.14
CA ASN A 362 -10.24 -21.68 -27.24
C ASN A 362 -11.58 -20.99 -26.98
N TYR A 363 -12.68 -21.55 -27.47
CA TYR A 363 -14.01 -21.03 -27.18
C TYR A 363 -14.32 -21.06 -25.68
N ILE A 364 -14.10 -22.21 -25.02
CA ILE A 364 -14.28 -22.36 -23.56
C ILE A 364 -13.42 -21.36 -22.79
N MET A 365 -12.14 -21.22 -23.15
CA MET A 365 -11.23 -20.31 -22.46
C MET A 365 -11.59 -18.85 -22.67
N ASN A 366 -12.04 -18.45 -23.87
CA ASN A 366 -12.52 -17.09 -24.14
C ASN A 366 -13.78 -16.75 -23.32
N TRP A 367 -14.74 -17.68 -23.25
CA TRP A 367 -15.93 -17.52 -22.40
C TRP A 367 -15.57 -17.46 -20.92
N SER A 368 -14.60 -18.27 -20.51
CA SER A 368 -14.12 -18.30 -19.13
C SER A 368 -13.40 -17.01 -18.74
N GLU A 369 -12.66 -16.40 -19.66
CA GLU A 369 -12.04 -15.09 -19.48
C GLU A 369 -13.10 -13.98 -19.36
N TYR A 370 -14.12 -13.99 -20.22
CA TYR A 370 -15.26 -13.08 -20.09
C TYR A 370 -15.97 -13.25 -18.73
N GLY A 371 -16.19 -14.51 -18.31
CA GLY A 371 -16.76 -14.81 -16.99
C GLY A 371 -15.86 -14.33 -15.85
N TYR A 372 -14.55 -14.47 -15.97
CA TYR A 372 -13.58 -13.95 -15.00
C TYR A 372 -13.65 -12.42 -14.89
N ASP A 373 -13.71 -11.70 -16.00
CA ASP A 373 -13.81 -10.24 -16.02
C ASP A 373 -15.12 -9.74 -15.43
N LEU A 374 -16.22 -10.49 -15.58
CA LEU A 374 -17.51 -10.18 -14.98
C LEU A 374 -17.55 -10.44 -13.47
N LEU A 375 -16.90 -11.53 -13.01
CA LEU A 375 -17.00 -12.03 -11.63
C LEU A 375 -15.88 -11.53 -10.71
N SER A 376 -14.72 -11.14 -11.26
CA SER A 376 -13.61 -10.63 -10.46
C SER A 376 -13.90 -9.30 -9.74
N PRO A 377 -14.67 -8.33 -10.28
CA PRO A 377 -15.00 -7.08 -9.59
C PRO A 377 -15.84 -7.31 -8.32
N ILE A 378 -16.70 -8.33 -8.35
CA ILE A 378 -17.50 -8.77 -7.19
C ILE A 378 -16.79 -9.82 -6.33
N ARG A 379 -15.49 -10.07 -6.59
CA ARG A 379 -14.61 -10.97 -5.82
C ARG A 379 -15.11 -12.42 -5.78
N LEU A 380 -15.68 -12.91 -6.89
CA LEU A 380 -16.10 -14.31 -7.05
C LEU A 380 -15.10 -15.15 -7.88
N CYS A 381 -13.94 -14.58 -8.21
CA CYS A 381 -12.80 -15.29 -8.77
C CYS A 381 -11.52 -14.47 -8.52
N GLY A 382 -10.70 -14.90 -7.56
CA GLY A 382 -9.46 -14.21 -7.19
C GLY A 382 -8.18 -14.85 -7.72
N ARG A 383 -7.10 -14.05 -7.80
CA ARG A 383 -5.73 -14.56 -7.95
C ARG A 383 -5.09 -14.75 -6.57
N TYR A 384 -4.64 -15.97 -6.28
CA TYR A 384 -4.03 -16.34 -5.01
C TYR A 384 -2.58 -16.74 -5.22
N VAL A 385 -1.66 -15.81 -4.93
CA VAL A 385 -0.22 -16.04 -5.04
C VAL A 385 0.41 -15.63 -3.72
N LYS A 386 0.91 -16.61 -2.97
CA LYS A 386 1.49 -16.44 -1.63
C LYS A 386 3.01 -16.52 -1.72
N PHE A 387 3.70 -15.47 -1.26
CA PHE A 387 5.17 -15.43 -1.08
C PHE A 387 6.00 -15.79 -2.32
N ALA A 388 5.57 -15.39 -3.53
CA ALA A 388 6.31 -15.64 -4.76
C ALA A 388 7.73 -15.04 -4.79
N HIS A 389 7.92 -13.92 -4.08
CA HIS A 389 9.23 -13.27 -3.92
C HIS A 389 9.60 -13.19 -2.44
N MET A 390 10.82 -13.61 -2.10
CA MET A 390 11.36 -13.56 -0.76
C MET A 390 12.07 -12.23 -0.53
N THR A 391 11.62 -11.49 0.47
CA THR A 391 12.36 -10.38 1.04
C THR A 391 13.58 -10.94 1.77
N LYS A 392 14.78 -10.47 1.39
CA LYS A 392 16.07 -10.85 2.01
C LYS A 392 16.54 -9.87 3.08
N ARG A 393 15.80 -8.77 3.24
CA ARG A 393 15.97 -7.74 4.26
C ARG A 393 14.62 -7.41 4.86
N ARG A 394 14.61 -7.02 6.12
CA ARG A 394 13.40 -6.59 6.82
C ARG A 394 13.50 -5.09 7.02
N TRP A 395 13.08 -4.35 6.00
CA TRP A 395 12.94 -2.92 6.13
C TRP A 395 11.76 -2.60 7.03
N GLU A 396 11.98 -1.73 8.00
CA GLU A 396 10.97 -1.27 8.94
C GLU A 396 10.89 0.25 8.98
N ILE A 397 9.68 0.79 9.03
CA ILE A 397 9.46 2.22 9.21
C ILE A 397 9.14 2.51 10.67
N ILE A 398 9.93 3.42 11.26
CA ILE A 398 9.77 3.92 12.61
C ILE A 398 9.29 5.36 12.53
N ILE A 399 8.22 5.66 13.24
CA ILE A 399 7.59 6.98 13.27
C ILE A 399 7.91 7.62 14.60
N GLU A 400 8.38 8.86 14.57
CA GLU A 400 8.80 9.59 15.76
C GLU A 400 8.20 11.00 15.76
N GLY A 401 7.80 11.45 16.94
CA GLY A 401 7.36 12.82 17.19
C GLY A 401 8.39 13.63 17.97
N SER A 402 8.37 14.96 17.81
CA SER A 402 9.20 15.89 18.57
C SER A 402 8.49 17.24 18.79
N ASP A 403 8.80 17.90 19.90
CA ASP A 403 8.35 19.29 20.18
C ASP A 403 9.38 20.35 19.77
N ASN A 404 10.66 19.99 19.74
CA ASN A 404 11.80 20.90 19.54
C ASN A 404 12.66 20.55 18.32
N GLY A 405 12.40 19.43 17.66
CA GLY A 405 13.17 18.94 16.52
C GLY A 405 14.49 18.23 16.90
N SER A 406 14.86 18.21 18.19
CA SER A 406 16.07 17.53 18.71
C SER A 406 15.75 16.24 19.45
N ASP A 407 14.73 16.24 20.31
CA ASP A 407 14.33 15.07 21.10
C ASP A 407 13.19 14.35 20.40
N TRP A 408 13.43 13.09 20.01
CA TRP A 408 12.50 12.31 19.20
C TRP A 408 12.02 11.08 19.95
N TYR A 409 10.70 10.87 19.92
CA TYR A 409 10.05 9.78 20.65
C TYR A 409 9.25 8.89 19.70
N GLU A 410 9.53 7.59 19.72
CA GLU A 410 8.94 6.58 18.86
C GLU A 410 7.46 6.31 19.20
N TYR A 411 6.63 6.20 18.17
CA TYR A 411 5.28 5.65 18.26
C TYR A 411 5.34 4.12 18.07
N GLU A 412 4.89 3.35 19.06
CA GLU A 412 4.86 1.88 18.96
C GLU A 412 3.59 1.40 18.26
N PHE A 413 3.71 0.35 17.44
CA PHE A 413 2.58 -0.36 16.84
C PHE A 413 2.14 -1.54 17.72
N LYS A 414 0.94 -2.07 17.48
CA LYS A 414 0.35 -3.13 18.32
C LYS A 414 1.09 -4.45 18.15
N TYR A 415 1.37 -4.84 16.91
CA TYR A 415 1.89 -6.18 16.60
C TYR A 415 3.18 -6.17 15.78
N LYS A 416 3.50 -5.03 15.15
CA LYS A 416 4.73 -4.85 14.40
C LYS A 416 5.96 -4.77 15.32
N PRO A 417 7.08 -5.43 14.97
CA PRO A 417 8.33 -5.28 15.71
C PRO A 417 8.91 -3.87 15.48
N SER A 418 8.93 -3.03 16.53
CA SER A 418 9.51 -1.68 16.48
C SER A 418 10.50 -1.44 17.65
N ASN A 419 10.10 -1.83 18.86
CA ASN A 419 10.94 -1.79 20.05
C ASN A 419 11.76 -3.08 20.19
N ILE A 420 13.08 -2.99 20.01
CA ILE A 420 14.01 -4.14 20.06
C ILE A 420 14.10 -4.83 21.42
N ASN A 421 13.70 -4.14 22.49
CA ASN A 421 13.70 -4.68 23.85
C ASN A 421 12.37 -5.37 24.21
N LYS A 422 11.38 -5.32 23.31
CA LYS A 422 10.06 -5.92 23.50
C LYS A 422 10.02 -7.28 22.82
N ARG A 423 9.41 -8.26 23.49
CA ARG A 423 9.13 -9.56 22.85
C ARG A 423 8.16 -9.35 21.69
N LEU A 424 8.32 -10.16 20.64
CA LEU A 424 7.40 -10.19 19.50
C LEU A 424 5.97 -10.47 19.98
N ALA A 425 4.99 -9.81 19.37
CA ALA A 425 3.61 -9.94 19.77
C ALA A 425 2.97 -11.23 19.21
N ILE A 426 2.03 -11.79 19.97
CA ILE A 426 1.08 -12.78 19.47
C ILE A 426 -0.17 -12.02 19.05
N VAL A 427 -0.58 -12.18 17.79
CA VAL A 427 -1.84 -11.63 17.31
C VAL A 427 -2.98 -12.55 17.75
N PRO A 428 -4.10 -12.03 18.28
CA PRO A 428 -5.26 -12.86 18.59
C PRO A 428 -5.68 -13.71 17.38
N PHE A 429 -6.11 -14.94 17.63
CA PHE A 429 -6.47 -15.88 16.57
C PHE A 429 -7.49 -15.26 15.60
N CYS A 430 -7.24 -15.37 14.29
CA CYS A 430 -8.02 -14.76 13.20
C CYS A 430 -8.07 -13.22 13.13
N HIS A 431 -7.47 -12.49 14.08
CA HIS A 431 -7.40 -11.03 14.03
C HIS A 431 -6.45 -10.57 12.92
N MET A 432 -6.91 -9.63 12.09
CA MET A 432 -6.15 -9.01 11.02
C MET A 432 -5.83 -7.55 11.35
N PRO A 433 -4.60 -7.23 11.78
CA PRO A 433 -4.19 -5.86 12.03
C PRO A 433 -3.82 -5.17 10.71
N ASN A 434 -4.80 -4.55 10.06
CA ASN A 434 -4.65 -4.08 8.67
C ASN A 434 -3.58 -2.98 8.54
N LEU A 435 -3.44 -2.09 9.53
CA LEU A 435 -2.43 -1.03 9.51
C LEU A 435 -1.02 -1.60 9.61
N ASP A 436 -0.75 -2.49 10.59
CA ASP A 436 0.54 -3.16 10.76
C ASP A 436 0.95 -3.95 9.51
N TRP A 437 0.00 -4.67 8.89
CA TRP A 437 0.22 -5.35 7.61
C TRP A 437 0.54 -4.38 6.48
N ARG A 438 -0.17 -3.25 6.37
CA ARG A 438 0.09 -2.26 5.33
C ARG A 438 1.47 -1.62 5.47
N LEU A 439 1.91 -1.41 6.72
CA LEU A 439 3.25 -0.92 7.07
C LEU A 439 4.36 -1.96 6.87
N TRP A 440 4.06 -3.22 6.55
CA TRP A 440 5.08 -4.18 6.11
C TRP A 440 5.41 -4.05 4.62
N PHE A 441 4.45 -3.65 3.78
CA PHE A 441 4.70 -3.42 2.35
C PHE A 441 5.43 -2.10 2.09
N LEU A 442 5.03 -1.04 2.80
CA LEU A 442 5.53 0.32 2.60
C LEU A 442 7.08 0.45 2.64
N PRO A 443 7.81 -0.15 3.59
CA PRO A 443 9.27 -0.08 3.65
C PRO A 443 9.96 -0.68 2.42
N ASN A 444 9.40 -1.77 1.86
CA ASN A 444 9.96 -2.42 0.68
C ASN A 444 9.79 -1.55 -0.58
N ASP A 445 8.65 -0.87 -0.71
CA ASP A 445 8.41 0.09 -1.78
C ASP A 445 9.35 1.30 -1.64
N ALA A 446 9.51 1.81 -0.41
CA ALA A 446 10.43 2.90 -0.11
C ALA A 446 11.90 2.54 -0.41
N ALA A 447 12.33 1.33 -0.05
CA ALA A 447 13.68 0.83 -0.35
C ALA A 447 13.97 0.70 -1.86
N ARG A 448 12.92 0.54 -2.69
CA ARG A 448 13.00 0.56 -4.16
C ARG A 448 12.90 1.97 -4.75
N GLY A 449 12.79 2.99 -3.90
CA GLY A 449 12.66 4.39 -4.31
C GLY A 449 11.25 4.80 -4.74
N ALA A 450 10.21 4.03 -4.42
CA ALA A 450 8.83 4.43 -4.67
C ALA A 450 8.40 5.51 -3.65
N PRO A 451 7.70 6.59 -4.06
CA PRO A 451 7.27 7.65 -3.15
C PRO A 451 6.27 7.15 -2.10
N PRO A 452 6.07 7.90 -0.98
CA PRO A 452 5.04 7.55 -0.01
C PRO A 452 3.67 7.55 -0.68
N PRO A 453 2.83 6.55 -0.38
CA PRO A 453 1.45 6.59 -0.79
C PRO A 453 0.69 7.65 0.02
N HIS A 454 -0.32 8.27 -0.60
CA HIS A 454 -1.11 9.35 0.01
C HIS A 454 -1.67 9.01 1.40
N TRP A 455 -2.13 7.78 1.60
CA TRP A 455 -2.66 7.34 2.91
C TRP A 455 -1.63 7.45 4.04
N PHE A 456 -0.33 7.29 3.73
CA PHE A 456 0.72 7.39 4.73
C PHE A 456 0.97 8.85 5.13
N ASP A 457 0.90 9.79 4.18
CA ASP A 457 0.98 11.22 4.51
C ASP A 457 -0.20 11.64 5.39
N VAL A 458 -1.42 11.25 5.02
CA VAL A 458 -2.61 11.53 5.84
C VAL A 458 -2.47 10.88 7.21
N PHE A 459 -1.95 9.66 7.29
CA PHE A 459 -1.68 9.00 8.56
C PHE A 459 -0.73 9.81 9.46
N LEU A 460 0.39 10.31 8.93
CA LEU A 460 1.31 11.18 9.68
C LEU A 460 0.65 12.51 10.08
N GLN A 461 -0.15 13.10 9.19
CA GLN A 461 -0.92 14.31 9.49
C GLN A 461 -1.92 14.06 10.62
N ARG A 462 -2.64 12.93 10.62
CA ARG A 462 -3.58 12.58 11.67
C ARG A 462 -2.92 12.37 13.03
N ILE A 463 -1.65 11.97 13.06
CA ILE A 463 -0.86 11.94 14.30
C ILE A 463 -0.54 13.36 14.77
N LEU A 464 -0.14 14.27 13.86
CA LEU A 464 0.07 15.69 14.16
C LEU A 464 -1.23 16.40 14.61
N ASP A 465 -2.39 15.96 14.11
CA ASP A 465 -3.70 16.46 14.53
C ASP A 465 -4.16 15.87 15.88
N HIS A 466 -3.39 14.95 16.48
CA HIS A 466 -3.77 14.19 17.68
C HIS A 466 -5.12 13.45 17.53
N ASN A 467 -5.39 12.90 16.34
CA ASN A 467 -6.65 12.26 16.02
C ASN A 467 -6.83 10.94 16.79
N GLN A 468 -7.76 10.92 17.75
CA GLN A 468 -7.98 9.78 18.64
C GLN A 468 -8.34 8.47 17.91
N ALA A 469 -9.12 8.54 16.82
CA ALA A 469 -9.49 7.35 16.07
C ALA A 469 -8.28 6.71 15.39
N VAL A 470 -7.34 7.52 14.88
CA VAL A 470 -6.09 7.04 14.27
C VAL A 470 -5.09 6.60 15.31
N LEU A 471 -4.94 7.35 16.42
CA LEU A 471 -4.07 6.97 17.53
C LEU A 471 -4.49 5.64 18.17
N ALA A 472 -5.79 5.31 18.19
CA ALA A 472 -6.30 4.02 18.65
C ALA A 472 -5.86 2.81 17.79
N LEU A 473 -5.36 3.04 16.56
CA LEU A 473 -4.74 2.00 15.73
C LEU A 473 -3.32 1.64 16.21
N LEU A 474 -2.65 2.57 16.89
CA LEU A 474 -1.30 2.39 17.42
C LEU A 474 -1.32 1.56 18.71
N GLY A 475 -0.14 1.09 19.11
CA GLY A 475 0.09 0.38 20.35
C GLY A 475 0.28 1.35 21.51
N ARG A 476 1.54 1.66 21.82
CA ARG A 476 1.91 2.58 22.90
C ARG A 476 2.27 3.95 22.33
N LEU A 477 1.59 4.98 22.81
CA LEU A 477 1.95 6.37 22.52
C LEU A 477 3.13 6.82 23.42
N PRO A 478 4.11 7.57 22.88
CA PRO A 478 5.21 8.12 23.66
C PRO A 478 4.70 9.09 24.73
N GLU A 479 5.31 9.07 25.93
CA GLU A 479 4.88 9.87 27.10
C GLU A 479 4.57 11.35 26.76
N PRO A 480 5.45 12.08 26.04
CA PRO A 480 5.19 13.50 25.76
C PRO A 480 3.95 13.74 24.90
N PHE A 481 3.50 12.76 24.11
CA PHE A 481 2.44 12.91 23.10
C PHE A 481 1.20 12.05 23.39
N ARG A 482 1.02 11.60 24.64
CA ARG A 482 -0.20 10.86 25.03
C ARG A 482 -1.46 11.70 24.96
N ASN A 483 -1.36 12.95 25.40
CA ASN A 483 -2.50 13.86 25.56
C ASN A 483 -2.34 15.16 24.74
N LYS A 484 -1.28 15.27 23.94
CA LYS A 484 -1.01 16.43 23.08
C LYS A 484 -0.35 16.00 21.76
N PRO A 485 -0.54 16.74 20.66
CA PRO A 485 0.16 16.48 19.41
C PRO A 485 1.65 16.85 19.50
N PRO A 486 2.53 16.16 18.75
CA PRO A 486 3.88 16.65 18.50
C PRO A 486 3.87 17.83 17.51
N LYS A 487 4.87 18.71 17.57
CA LYS A 487 5.05 19.78 16.56
C LYS A 487 5.70 19.29 15.27
N TYR A 488 6.60 18.31 15.39
CA TYR A 488 7.33 17.71 14.29
C TYR A 488 7.08 16.22 14.27
N ILE A 489 6.98 15.65 13.07
CA ILE A 489 6.90 14.21 12.86
C ILE A 489 7.92 13.80 11.80
N ARG A 490 8.55 12.63 11.99
CA ARG A 490 9.43 12.04 11.00
C ARG A 490 9.22 10.54 10.91
N ALA A 491 9.61 9.98 9.78
CA ALA A 491 9.62 8.54 9.54
C ALA A 491 11.04 8.13 9.11
N TRP A 492 11.60 7.14 9.79
CA TRP A 492 12.89 6.54 9.47
C TRP A 492 12.70 5.13 8.96
N LEU A 493 13.42 4.78 7.90
CA LEU A 493 13.57 3.40 7.48
C LEU A 493 14.68 2.75 8.33
N TYR A 494 14.61 1.47 8.62
CA TYR A 494 15.65 0.72 9.33
C TYR A 494 15.73 -0.69 8.74
N ASP A 495 16.92 -1.30 8.71
CA ASP A 495 17.07 -2.73 8.39
C ASP A 495 17.11 -3.51 9.72
N TYR A 496 16.11 -4.36 9.95
CA TYR A 496 15.96 -5.16 11.17
C TYR A 496 16.49 -6.56 10.92
N ARG A 497 17.23 -7.16 11.86
CA ARG A 497 17.60 -8.59 11.77
C ARG A 497 17.46 -9.28 13.11
N PHE A 498 17.08 -10.56 13.09
CA PHE A 498 17.23 -11.40 14.27
C PHE A 498 18.72 -11.62 14.58
N THR A 499 19.09 -11.46 15.85
CA THR A 499 20.46 -11.66 16.32
C THR A 499 20.70 -13.13 16.70
N TYR A 500 21.95 -13.62 16.51
CA TYR A 500 22.32 -15.03 16.74
C TYR A 500 22.90 -15.35 18.14
N LYS A 501 23.19 -14.36 18.99
CA LYS A 501 24.01 -14.59 20.21
C LYS A 501 23.22 -15.09 21.43
N ARG A 502 23.71 -16.18 22.05
CA ARG A 502 23.62 -16.46 23.50
C ARG A 502 24.76 -15.67 24.18
N GLU A 503 24.50 -14.50 24.72
CA GLU A 503 25.39 -13.89 25.73
C GLU A 503 24.49 -13.36 26.84
N GLN A 504 24.87 -13.67 28.07
CA GLN A 504 24.02 -13.75 29.25
C GLN A 504 23.52 -12.40 29.79
N ASP A 505 23.66 -11.30 29.02
CA ASP A 505 23.35 -9.94 29.46
C ASP A 505 22.60 -9.05 28.46
N SER A 506 22.11 -9.55 27.32
CA SER A 506 21.32 -8.71 26.39
C SER A 506 19.91 -9.26 26.12
N LYS A 507 18.90 -8.50 26.58
CA LYS A 507 17.48 -8.65 26.19
C LYS A 507 17.21 -8.24 24.72
N GLN A 508 18.18 -8.40 23.82
CA GLN A 508 18.13 -7.86 22.46
C GLN A 508 18.00 -8.99 21.41
N LEU A 509 16.80 -9.09 20.83
CA LEU A 509 16.48 -10.05 19.75
C LEU A 509 16.58 -9.42 18.35
N VAL A 510 16.81 -8.09 18.27
CA VAL A 510 16.76 -7.32 17.02
C VAL A 510 17.81 -6.20 17.04
N GLU A 511 18.60 -6.06 15.96
CA GLU A 511 19.56 -4.95 15.78
C GLU A 511 18.97 -3.88 14.85
N LYS A 512 19.10 -2.58 15.21
CA LYS A 512 18.69 -1.42 14.38
C LYS A 512 19.94 -0.78 13.76
N THR A 513 20.08 -0.80 12.44
CA THR A 513 21.08 0.03 11.74
C THR A 513 20.40 1.27 11.16
N PRO A 514 20.75 2.51 11.57
CA PRO A 514 20.23 3.73 10.96
C PRO A 514 20.65 3.78 9.47
N PRO A 515 19.79 4.19 8.53
CA PRO A 515 20.22 4.50 7.18
C PRO A 515 20.82 5.89 7.20
N ASP A 516 22.11 5.96 6.95
CA ASP A 516 22.85 7.18 6.72
C ASP A 516 22.44 7.90 5.41
N GLN A 517 21.72 7.26 4.46
CA GLN A 517 21.42 7.89 3.16
C GLN A 517 19.98 7.74 2.62
N ILE A 518 19.30 6.61 2.81
CA ILE A 518 18.09 6.27 2.02
C ILE A 518 16.88 7.17 2.33
N GLY A 519 16.59 7.47 3.60
CA GLY A 519 15.44 8.30 3.99
C GLY A 519 15.56 9.75 3.50
N ARG A 520 16.78 10.31 3.49
CA ARG A 520 17.04 11.67 2.99
C ARG A 520 16.91 11.75 1.47
N THR A 521 17.41 10.75 0.75
CA THR A 521 17.26 10.63 -0.71
C THR A 521 15.80 10.49 -1.14
N TRP A 522 14.96 9.86 -0.33
CA TRP A 522 13.55 9.62 -0.62
C TRP A 522 12.70 10.91 -0.62
N TYR A 523 12.82 11.75 0.41
CA TYR A 523 12.12 13.04 0.48
C TYR A 523 12.56 13.97 -0.66
N ARG A 524 13.88 14.05 -0.92
CA ARG A 524 14.45 14.92 -1.95
C ARG A 524 13.93 14.59 -3.36
N ASN A 525 13.90 13.31 -3.71
CA ASN A 525 13.35 12.86 -5.00
C ASN A 525 11.86 13.18 -5.14
N ARG A 526 11.07 13.05 -4.05
CA ARG A 526 9.64 13.39 -4.08
C ARG A 526 9.42 14.87 -4.35
N VAL A 527 10.18 15.75 -3.68
CA VAL A 527 10.07 17.20 -3.89
C VAL A 527 10.46 17.56 -5.33
N ALA A 528 11.53 16.97 -5.88
CA ALA A 528 11.93 17.17 -7.26
C ALA A 528 10.86 16.70 -8.27
N ILE A 529 10.27 15.52 -8.07
CA ILE A 529 9.18 14.99 -8.92
C ILE A 529 7.93 15.87 -8.82
N ARG A 530 7.58 16.35 -7.62
CA ARG A 530 6.41 17.23 -7.41
C ARG A 530 6.58 18.58 -8.11
N ILE A 531 7.78 19.16 -8.09
CA ILE A 531 8.11 20.38 -8.84
C ILE A 531 8.14 20.08 -10.35
N GLY A 532 8.57 18.87 -10.71
CA GLY A 532 8.72 18.39 -12.08
C GLY A 532 10.05 18.85 -12.68
N PHE A 533 10.78 17.93 -13.31
CA PHE A 533 12.04 18.24 -13.99
C PHE A 533 11.82 19.11 -15.25
N PRO A 534 12.82 19.93 -15.65
CA PRO A 534 14.07 20.20 -14.95
C PRO A 534 13.88 21.00 -13.65
N VAL A 535 14.73 20.76 -12.66
CA VAL A 535 14.75 21.47 -11.37
C VAL A 535 16.11 22.11 -11.09
N MET A 536 16.12 23.20 -10.33
CA MET A 536 17.35 23.81 -9.81
C MET A 536 17.55 23.40 -8.35
N ILE A 537 18.76 22.96 -8.04
CA ILE A 537 19.26 22.63 -6.71
C ILE A 537 20.11 23.81 -6.24
N LYS A 538 19.74 24.46 -5.13
CA LYS A 538 20.44 25.63 -4.60
C LYS A 538 20.75 25.48 -3.11
N ALA A 539 21.97 25.83 -2.71
CA ALA A 539 22.32 26.05 -1.31
C ALA A 539 21.84 27.45 -0.86
N SER A 540 21.28 27.56 0.34
CA SER A 540 20.74 28.81 0.90
C SER A 540 21.81 29.86 1.21
N GLU A 541 23.04 29.42 1.50
CA GLU A 541 24.18 30.28 1.83
C GLU A 541 25.17 30.39 0.65
N GLY A 542 24.77 29.94 -0.54
CA GLY A 542 25.57 30.02 -1.76
C GLY A 542 25.50 31.40 -2.40
N GLY A 543 26.59 32.16 -2.38
CA GLY A 543 26.72 33.46 -3.07
C GLY A 543 27.47 33.37 -4.40
N GLY A 544 27.16 34.27 -5.34
CA GLY A 544 27.94 34.47 -6.58
C GLY A 544 27.97 33.27 -7.53
N GLY A 545 26.88 32.50 -7.60
CA GLY A 545 26.75 31.32 -8.46
C GLY A 545 27.27 30.01 -7.87
N LYS A 546 27.82 30.02 -6.64
CA LYS A 546 28.28 28.80 -5.93
C LYS A 546 27.09 28.04 -5.33
N GLY A 547 27.17 26.71 -5.35
CA GLY A 547 26.15 25.84 -4.76
C GLY A 547 24.85 25.77 -5.57
N ILE A 548 24.93 25.91 -6.89
CA ILE A 548 23.78 25.88 -7.80
C ILE A 548 23.99 24.80 -8.87
N ARG A 549 23.02 23.90 -9.07
CA ARG A 549 23.02 22.88 -10.15
C ARG A 549 21.65 22.71 -10.79
N LYS A 550 21.62 22.54 -12.11
CA LYS A 550 20.42 22.15 -12.87
C LYS A 550 20.38 20.63 -13.02
N SER A 551 19.31 20.02 -12.55
CA SER A 551 19.03 18.59 -12.72
C SER A 551 17.93 18.43 -13.76
N THR A 552 18.19 17.64 -14.79
CA THR A 552 17.28 17.46 -15.93
C THR A 552 16.41 16.22 -15.80
N SER A 553 16.83 15.28 -14.95
CA SER A 553 16.16 14.00 -14.78
C SER A 553 16.34 13.45 -13.36
N ARG A 554 15.62 12.39 -13.05
CA ARG A 554 15.79 11.70 -11.77
C ARG A 554 17.18 11.10 -11.60
N ASP A 555 17.80 10.66 -12.69
CA ASP A 555 19.04 9.90 -12.66
C ASP A 555 20.25 10.77 -12.36
N ASP A 556 20.22 12.05 -12.76
CA ASP A 556 21.31 13.02 -12.48
C ASP A 556 21.16 13.71 -11.11
N PHE A 557 19.95 13.71 -10.55
CA PHE A 557 19.57 14.54 -9.39
C PHE A 557 20.44 14.29 -8.15
N GLU A 558 20.63 13.02 -7.76
CA GLU A 558 21.34 12.67 -6.51
C GLU A 558 22.82 13.08 -6.58
N ASN A 559 23.46 12.89 -7.73
CA ASN A 559 24.85 13.26 -7.95
C ASN A 559 25.02 14.79 -7.88
N LEU A 560 24.13 15.53 -8.56
CA LEU A 560 24.16 16.99 -8.56
C LEU A 560 23.84 17.59 -7.19
N PHE A 561 22.93 16.96 -6.43
CA PHE A 561 22.64 17.35 -5.05
C PHE A 561 23.87 17.20 -4.15
N ARG A 562 24.60 16.09 -4.25
CA ARG A 562 25.85 15.88 -3.51
C ARG A 562 26.92 16.90 -3.89
N GLN A 563 27.01 17.29 -5.16
CA GLN A 563 27.93 18.35 -5.59
C GLN A 563 27.62 19.67 -4.87
N VAL A 564 26.35 20.09 -4.85
CA VAL A 564 25.92 21.31 -4.13
C VAL A 564 26.26 21.21 -2.64
N GLN A 565 25.98 20.06 -2.01
CA GLN A 565 26.27 19.82 -0.60
C GLN A 565 27.76 19.87 -0.26
N MET A 566 28.62 19.39 -1.18
CA MET A 566 30.07 19.42 -1.00
C MET A 566 30.65 20.80 -1.28
N GLU A 567 30.05 21.55 -2.20
CA GLU A 567 30.46 22.91 -2.59
C GLU A 567 30.15 23.93 -1.50
N VAL A 568 28.99 23.82 -0.84
CA VAL A 568 28.57 24.69 0.27
C VAL A 568 28.24 23.82 1.50
N ARG A 569 29.28 23.38 2.21
CA ARG A 569 29.14 22.46 3.35
C ARG A 569 28.35 23.10 4.49
N GLY A 570 27.39 22.37 5.02
CA GLY A 570 26.57 22.80 6.17
C GLY A 570 25.36 23.66 5.80
N SER A 571 25.33 24.23 4.59
CA SER A 571 24.23 25.08 4.16
C SER A 571 22.96 24.28 3.86
N PRO A 572 21.78 24.77 4.28
CA PRO A 572 20.50 24.22 3.83
C PRO A 572 20.41 24.22 2.29
N ILE A 573 19.81 23.17 1.71
CA ILE A 573 19.62 23.05 0.26
C ILE A 573 18.14 22.98 -0.05
N PHE A 574 17.68 23.80 -1.00
CA PHE A 574 16.31 23.82 -1.47
C PHE A 574 16.23 23.55 -2.98
N LEU A 575 15.04 23.17 -3.42
CA LEU A 575 14.73 22.88 -4.82
C LEU A 575 13.73 23.91 -5.34
N MET A 576 13.92 24.35 -6.57
CA MET A 576 12.99 25.23 -7.27
C MET A 576 12.80 24.78 -8.71
N LYS A 577 11.68 25.16 -9.32
CA LYS A 577 11.43 24.87 -10.73
C LYS A 577 12.50 25.58 -11.57
N TYR A 578 13.07 24.89 -12.55
CA TYR A 578 13.89 25.57 -13.55
C TYR A 578 12.96 26.31 -14.51
N ALA A 579 13.14 27.63 -14.62
CA ALA A 579 12.44 28.47 -15.57
C ALA A 579 13.37 28.71 -16.78
N ASP A 580 12.91 28.32 -17.97
CA ASP A 580 13.67 28.49 -19.21
C ASP A 580 13.34 29.82 -19.89
N SER A 581 14.29 30.38 -20.64
CA SER A 581 14.09 31.61 -21.43
C SER A 581 13.52 32.81 -20.63
N CYS A 582 13.81 32.89 -19.33
CA CYS A 582 13.36 33.99 -18.48
C CYS A 582 14.36 35.15 -18.47
N ARG A 583 13.83 36.36 -18.28
CA ARG A 583 14.56 37.57 -17.94
C ARG A 583 14.77 37.63 -16.42
N HIS A 584 15.92 38.12 -15.99
CA HIS A 584 16.19 38.42 -14.60
C HIS A 584 15.83 39.88 -14.37
N LEU A 585 14.71 40.11 -13.70
CA LEU A 585 14.24 41.44 -13.38
C LEU A 585 14.26 41.65 -11.88
N GLU A 586 14.52 42.85 -11.42
CA GLU A 586 14.59 43.14 -10.00
C GLU A 586 13.92 44.47 -9.68
N VAL A 587 13.44 44.64 -8.45
CA VAL A 587 12.80 45.86 -7.95
C VAL A 587 13.62 46.40 -6.79
N GLN A 588 14.03 47.67 -6.90
CA GLN A 588 14.67 48.38 -5.79
C GLN A 588 13.61 48.73 -4.75
N ILE A 589 13.86 48.41 -3.48
CA ILE A 589 13.03 48.82 -2.36
C ILE A 589 13.83 49.72 -1.41
N LEU A 590 13.11 50.63 -0.75
CA LEU A 590 13.58 51.42 0.37
C LEU A 590 12.50 51.38 1.46
N ALA A 591 12.89 51.03 2.69
CA ALA A 591 11.98 50.91 3.81
C ALA A 591 12.55 51.57 5.07
N ASP A 592 11.67 52.14 5.88
CA ASP A 592 12.03 52.78 7.15
C ASP A 592 11.58 51.97 8.37
N GLN A 593 12.04 52.40 9.55
CA GLN A 593 11.73 51.77 10.83
C GLN A 593 10.25 51.92 11.23
N SER A 594 9.49 52.83 10.61
CA SER A 594 8.05 53.00 10.86
C SER A 594 7.19 51.94 10.16
N GLY A 595 7.82 51.07 9.36
CA GLY A 595 7.15 50.05 8.56
C GLY A 595 6.63 50.56 7.21
N GLN A 596 7.02 51.77 6.79
CA GLN A 596 6.80 52.22 5.42
C GLN A 596 7.85 51.62 4.50
N ALA A 597 7.42 51.28 3.29
CA ALA A 597 8.27 50.74 2.25
C ALA A 597 7.75 51.21 0.89
N ILE A 598 8.67 51.61 0.02
CA ILE A 598 8.41 52.04 -1.35
C ILE A 598 9.26 51.24 -2.34
N SER A 599 8.86 51.25 -3.60
CA SER A 599 9.64 50.73 -4.73
C SER A 599 10.20 51.88 -5.56
N LEU A 600 11.45 51.77 -5.99
CA LEU A 600 12.17 52.75 -6.82
C LEU A 600 12.43 52.16 -8.21
N PHE A 601 11.35 51.79 -8.90
CA PHE A 601 11.35 51.10 -10.20
C PHE A 601 12.09 49.75 -10.21
N GLY A 602 12.06 49.09 -11.38
CA GLY A 602 12.78 47.86 -11.62
C GLY A 602 13.97 47.99 -12.57
N ARG A 603 14.90 47.03 -12.47
CA ARG A 603 16.08 46.89 -13.35
C ARG A 603 16.02 45.56 -14.10
N ASP A 604 16.58 45.52 -15.30
CA ASP A 604 16.81 44.30 -16.08
C ASP A 604 18.28 43.89 -15.97
N CYS A 605 18.53 42.75 -15.33
CA CYS A 605 19.85 42.17 -15.10
C CYS A 605 20.01 40.84 -15.86
N SER A 606 19.29 40.67 -16.97
CA SER A 606 19.26 39.41 -17.73
C SER A 606 20.58 39.05 -18.39
N ILE A 607 21.43 40.05 -18.70
CA ILE A 607 22.70 39.83 -19.38
C ILE A 607 23.73 39.37 -18.37
N GLN A 608 23.88 38.05 -18.28
CA GLN A 608 24.75 37.38 -17.33
C GLN A 608 25.76 36.48 -18.04
N ARG A 609 27.00 36.46 -17.53
CA ARG A 609 28.02 35.48 -17.94
C ARG A 609 28.34 34.58 -16.75
N ARG A 610 28.07 33.29 -16.86
CA ARG A 610 28.29 32.30 -15.79
C ARG A 610 27.62 32.71 -14.45
N HIS A 611 26.37 33.18 -14.52
CA HIS A 611 25.59 33.63 -13.36
C HIS A 611 26.15 34.85 -12.61
N GLN A 612 27.00 35.64 -13.27
CA GLN A 612 27.40 36.96 -12.82
C GLN A 612 26.72 37.99 -13.71
N LYS A 613 26.10 39.01 -13.11
CA LYS A 613 25.50 40.14 -13.82
C LYS A 613 26.62 40.99 -14.45
N ILE A 614 26.45 41.33 -15.73
CA ILE A 614 27.47 42.01 -16.55
C ILE A 614 26.94 43.34 -17.09
N ILE A 615 25.67 43.36 -17.51
CA ILE A 615 24.99 44.55 -17.98
C ILE A 615 23.63 44.60 -17.29
N GLU A 616 23.37 45.76 -16.69
CA GLU A 616 22.15 46.08 -15.95
C GLU A 616 21.55 47.36 -16.53
N GLU A 617 20.25 47.34 -16.80
CA GLU A 617 19.53 48.46 -17.40
C GLU A 617 18.36 48.87 -16.50
N ALA A 618 18.09 50.18 -16.44
CA ALA A 618 16.95 50.74 -15.72
C ALA A 618 16.23 51.78 -16.60
N PRO A 619 14.89 51.78 -16.67
CA PRO A 619 13.96 50.82 -16.06
C PRO A 619 13.89 49.48 -16.82
N ALA A 620 13.26 48.47 -16.22
CA ALA A 620 13.02 47.15 -16.84
C ALA A 620 11.98 47.19 -17.99
N VAL A 621 12.38 47.71 -19.16
CA VAL A 621 11.51 47.96 -20.34
C VAL A 621 10.91 46.70 -20.99
N ILE A 622 11.44 45.51 -20.69
CA ILE A 622 10.96 44.25 -21.30
C ILE A 622 9.62 43.78 -20.73
N ALA A 623 9.27 44.19 -19.50
CA ALA A 623 8.01 43.85 -18.88
C ALA A 623 6.95 44.93 -19.20
N PRO A 624 5.71 44.54 -19.56
CA PRO A 624 4.60 45.50 -19.68
C PRO A 624 4.38 46.26 -18.37
N SER A 625 3.99 47.54 -18.45
CA SER A 625 3.83 48.41 -17.27
C SER A 625 2.92 47.82 -16.19
N GLU A 626 1.84 47.13 -16.58
CA GLU A 626 0.92 46.47 -15.63
C GLU A 626 1.60 45.32 -14.87
N VAL A 627 2.51 44.59 -15.50
CA VAL A 627 3.27 43.51 -14.86
C VAL A 627 4.32 44.10 -13.92
N LEU A 628 5.02 45.16 -14.34
CA LEU A 628 6.00 45.85 -13.53
C LEU A 628 5.37 46.43 -12.25
N GLU A 629 4.19 47.06 -12.36
CA GLU A 629 3.42 47.55 -11.21
C GLU A 629 3.05 46.41 -10.24
N LYS A 630 2.71 45.22 -10.77
CA LYS A 630 2.44 44.03 -9.93
C LYS A 630 3.70 43.54 -9.22
N MET A 631 4.85 43.57 -9.88
CA MET A 631 6.15 43.19 -9.30
C MET A 631 6.58 44.17 -8.20
N GLU A 632 6.41 45.47 -8.44
CA GLU A 632 6.68 46.55 -7.47
C GLU A 632 5.81 46.40 -6.22
N LYS A 633 4.49 46.28 -6.40
CA LYS A 633 3.57 46.04 -5.29
C LYS A 633 3.89 44.75 -4.54
N ALA A 634 4.35 43.70 -5.23
CA ALA A 634 4.76 42.46 -4.58
C ALA A 634 6.04 42.63 -3.74
N ALA A 635 7.03 43.38 -4.24
CA ALA A 635 8.27 43.68 -3.53
C ALA A 635 8.01 44.52 -2.27
N VAL A 636 7.17 45.55 -2.38
CA VAL A 636 6.77 46.38 -1.23
C VAL A 636 6.01 45.57 -0.18
N ARG A 637 5.07 44.71 -0.60
CA ARG A 637 4.36 43.81 0.34
C ARG A 637 5.32 42.88 1.07
N LEU A 638 6.31 42.32 0.36
CA LEU A 638 7.33 41.46 0.96
C LEU A 638 8.14 42.23 2.01
N ALA A 639 8.63 43.43 1.67
CA ALA A 639 9.39 44.29 2.57
C ALA A 639 8.62 44.61 3.87
N LYS A 640 7.34 45.02 3.75
CA LYS A 640 6.48 45.29 4.90
C LYS A 640 6.23 44.05 5.75
N MET A 641 6.03 42.89 5.13
CA MET A 641 5.71 41.65 5.83
C MET A 641 6.89 41.12 6.67
N VAL A 642 8.13 41.36 6.25
CA VAL A 642 9.32 40.93 6.99
C VAL A 642 9.89 42.01 7.91
N GLY A 643 9.25 43.19 7.98
CA GLY A 643 9.77 44.34 8.74
C GLY A 643 11.12 44.82 8.22
N TYR A 644 11.29 44.85 6.90
CA TYR A 644 12.56 45.24 6.28
C TYR A 644 12.87 46.73 6.56
N VAL A 645 14.14 47.03 6.83
CA VAL A 645 14.65 48.39 7.07
C VAL A 645 15.88 48.59 6.19
N SER A 646 16.11 49.82 5.71
CA SER A 646 17.17 50.20 4.77
C SER A 646 16.82 49.91 3.29
N ALA A 647 17.81 50.03 2.40
CA ALA A 647 17.68 49.70 0.99
C ALA A 647 17.84 48.18 0.75
N GLY A 648 17.09 47.63 -0.20
CA GLY A 648 17.18 46.23 -0.59
C GLY A 648 16.71 46.01 -2.02
N THR A 649 16.96 44.82 -2.55
CA THR A 649 16.50 44.47 -3.90
C THR A 649 15.73 43.17 -3.89
N VAL A 650 14.54 43.15 -4.48
CA VAL A 650 13.75 41.94 -4.70
C VAL A 650 13.96 41.46 -6.14
N GLU A 651 14.53 40.28 -6.31
CA GLU A 651 14.83 39.68 -7.62
C GLU A 651 13.71 38.72 -8.06
N TYR A 652 13.44 38.72 -9.36
CA TYR A 652 12.41 37.93 -10.02
C TYR A 652 12.96 37.26 -11.29
N LEU A 653 12.38 36.11 -11.63
CA LEU A 653 12.45 35.53 -12.97
C LEU A 653 11.15 35.86 -13.71
N PHE A 654 11.25 36.61 -14.80
CA PHE A 654 10.12 37.00 -15.65
C PHE A 654 10.15 36.22 -16.96
N ASN A 655 9.05 35.59 -17.34
CA ASN A 655 8.90 34.90 -18.62
C ASN A 655 8.19 35.82 -19.64
N PRO A 656 8.88 36.28 -20.71
CA PRO A 656 8.26 37.15 -21.69
C PRO A 656 7.11 36.50 -22.49
N ASN A 657 7.07 35.16 -22.57
CA ASN A 657 6.10 34.46 -23.42
C ASN A 657 4.69 34.42 -22.81
N ASP A 658 4.59 34.21 -21.51
CA ASP A 658 3.31 34.12 -20.78
C ASP A 658 3.10 35.29 -19.80
N GLN A 659 4.05 36.24 -19.75
CA GLN A 659 4.05 37.41 -18.90
C GLN A 659 3.94 37.09 -17.40
N THR A 660 4.37 35.89 -16.99
CA THR A 660 4.42 35.49 -15.58
C THR A 660 5.75 35.84 -14.94
N PHE A 661 5.75 36.14 -13.65
CA PHE A 661 6.96 36.38 -12.87
C PHE A 661 6.97 35.56 -11.58
N PHE A 662 8.16 35.14 -11.17
CA PHE A 662 8.39 34.31 -9.99
C PHE A 662 9.46 34.94 -9.12
N PHE A 663 9.19 35.08 -7.83
CA PHE A 663 10.18 35.55 -6.84
C PHE A 663 11.41 34.64 -6.84
N LEU A 664 12.59 35.25 -6.85
CA LEU A 664 13.87 34.55 -6.82
C LEU A 664 14.53 34.69 -5.45
N GLU A 665 14.81 35.91 -5.02
CA GLU A 665 15.42 36.22 -3.72
C GLU A 665 15.19 37.69 -3.32
N LEU A 666 15.49 38.02 -2.06
CA LEU A 666 15.65 39.38 -1.58
C LEU A 666 17.12 39.55 -1.19
N ASN A 667 17.82 40.51 -1.79
CA ASN A 667 19.18 40.88 -1.41
C ASN A 667 19.12 41.95 -0.30
N PRO A 668 19.49 41.61 0.95
CA PRO A 668 19.31 42.50 2.10
C PRO A 668 20.46 43.52 2.23
N ARG A 669 20.85 44.12 1.10
CA ARG A 669 22.01 45.00 0.98
C ARG A 669 21.90 45.85 -0.28
N LEU A 670 22.66 46.93 -0.32
CA LEU A 670 22.86 47.68 -1.55
C LEU A 670 23.61 46.82 -2.59
N GLN A 671 23.19 46.94 -3.85
CA GLN A 671 23.76 46.24 -4.98
C GLN A 671 24.72 47.14 -5.76
N VAL A 672 25.61 46.56 -6.57
CA VAL A 672 26.63 47.36 -7.31
C VAL A 672 25.98 48.21 -8.40
N GLU A 673 24.89 47.70 -8.96
CA GLU A 673 24.06 48.29 -10.01
C GLU A 673 23.03 49.32 -9.51
N HIS A 674 23.04 49.67 -8.21
CA HIS A 674 22.14 50.69 -7.65
C HIS A 674 22.20 52.06 -8.36
N PRO A 675 23.34 52.55 -8.92
CA PRO A 675 23.37 53.85 -9.60
C PRO A 675 22.44 53.92 -10.82
N CYS A 676 22.11 52.79 -11.44
CA CYS A 676 21.11 52.74 -12.52
C CYS A 676 19.74 53.23 -12.04
N THR A 677 19.33 52.86 -10.81
CA THR A 677 18.09 53.34 -10.21
C THR A 677 18.22 54.81 -9.78
N GLU A 678 19.35 55.21 -9.20
CA GLU A 678 19.57 56.61 -8.80
C GLU A 678 19.40 57.56 -9.99
N MET A 679 19.98 57.21 -11.15
CA MET A 679 19.93 58.05 -12.35
C MET A 679 18.52 58.23 -12.94
N ILE A 680 17.58 57.31 -12.70
CA ILE A 680 16.20 57.41 -13.21
C ILE A 680 15.20 57.92 -12.16
N THR A 681 15.62 58.05 -10.90
CA THR A 681 14.77 58.49 -9.79
C THR A 681 15.21 59.77 -9.11
N ASP A 682 16.45 60.22 -9.37
CA ASP A 682 17.11 61.31 -8.63
C ASP A 682 17.21 61.04 -7.11
N VAL A 683 17.18 59.77 -6.70
CA VAL A 683 17.30 59.33 -5.30
C VAL A 683 18.72 58.82 -5.04
N ASN A 684 19.42 59.41 -4.06
CA ASN A 684 20.72 58.93 -3.60
C ASN A 684 20.55 57.82 -2.55
N LEU A 685 20.68 56.56 -2.97
CA LEU A 685 20.39 55.37 -2.18
C LEU A 685 21.31 55.23 -0.96
N PRO A 686 22.66 55.37 -1.05
CA PRO A 686 23.52 55.38 0.13
C PRO A 686 23.15 56.45 1.16
N ALA A 687 22.80 57.67 0.71
CA ALA A 687 22.37 58.74 1.61
C ALA A 687 21.02 58.41 2.29
N CYS A 688 20.06 57.86 1.54
CA CYS A 688 18.80 57.40 2.10
C CYS A 688 19.00 56.29 3.14
N GLN A 689 19.92 55.33 2.91
CA GLN A 689 20.25 54.33 3.91
C GLN A 689 20.76 54.98 5.21
N LEU A 690 21.67 55.95 5.11
CA LEU A 690 22.17 56.69 6.27
C LEU A 690 21.04 57.41 7.03
N GLN A 691 20.14 58.09 6.31
CA GLN A 691 19.00 58.79 6.90
C GLN A 691 18.02 57.86 7.61
N VAL A 692 17.76 56.68 7.03
CA VAL A 692 16.90 55.67 7.64
C VAL A 692 17.47 55.16 8.96
N GLU A 693 18.79 55.00 9.05
CA GLU A 693 19.47 54.54 10.28
C GLU A 693 19.67 55.66 11.32
N GLN A 694 19.75 56.94 10.91
CA GLN A 694 19.95 58.08 11.82
C GLN A 694 18.68 58.53 12.55
N ARG A 695 17.48 58.08 12.12
CA ARG A 695 16.21 58.45 12.77
C ARG A 695 16.01 57.87 14.18
N ASP A 696 16.93 57.03 14.68
CA ASP A 696 16.90 56.48 16.04
C ASP A 696 17.41 57.43 17.15
N ASP A 697 18.11 58.54 16.82
CA ASP A 697 18.76 59.39 17.83
C ASP A 697 17.99 60.68 18.23
N ASP A 698 16.94 61.08 17.51
CA ASP A 698 16.25 62.38 17.68
C ASP A 698 14.74 62.26 18.02
N ASP A 699 14.31 61.28 18.81
CA ASP A 699 12.90 61.18 19.28
C ASP A 699 12.64 62.05 20.54
N ASP A 700 13.05 63.33 20.49
CA ASP A 700 12.53 64.39 21.38
C ASP A 700 11.63 65.32 20.55
N GLY A 701 10.40 64.85 20.36
CA GLY A 701 9.20 65.53 19.83
C GLY A 701 9.36 66.82 19.03
N MET A 702 9.37 66.73 17.69
CA MET A 702 8.61 67.64 16.82
C MET A 702 8.49 67.14 15.38
N ARG A 703 7.26 67.31 14.83
CA ARG A 703 6.81 67.22 13.43
C ARG A 703 6.88 65.85 12.73
N LYS A 704 5.74 65.15 12.81
CA LYS A 704 5.24 64.29 11.72
C LYS A 704 4.74 65.18 10.59
N ASP A 705 5.59 65.51 9.63
CA ASP A 705 5.16 65.83 8.27
C ASP A 705 6.32 65.52 7.33
N GLU A 706 6.00 64.80 6.26
CA GLU A 706 6.89 64.23 5.23
C GLU A 706 7.61 62.92 5.62
N SER A 707 6.82 61.84 5.70
CA SER A 707 7.30 60.46 5.48
C SER A 707 7.51 60.22 3.98
N ILE A 708 8.54 59.42 3.67
CA ILE A 708 8.97 58.91 2.34
C ILE A 708 7.95 59.06 1.21
#